data_AF-A0A8J4TW27-F1
#
_entry.id   AF-A0A8J4TW27-F1
#
_cell.length_a   1.000
_cell.length_b   1.000
_cell.length_c   1.000
_cell.angle_alpha   90.00
_cell.angle_beta   90.00
_cell.angle_gamma   90.00
#
_symmetry.space_group_name_H-M   'P 1'
#
loop_
_entity.id
_entity.type
_entity.pdbx_description
1 polymer ?
#
loop_
_entity_poly.entity_id
_entity_poly.type
_entity_poly.pdbx_seq_one_letter_code
_entity_poly.pdbx_strand_id
1 'polypeptide(L)'
;MGSECKVISCKAAVAWEPGKPLTVEDVDVAPPKDHEVRVKISASGVCHTDWTYLYDCEKGVKTRPFPLVLGHEGAGVVEGVGPGVTSVQPGDKVIPLFLPQCAECEFCLNPKTNLCFKNWAKTQQGVLADGTSRITCRGQQVYQFLGVSSFCEYTVVPEHNVAKIDRDAPLDKVCLLGCGVATGYGAAVNIAKVERGSVCAVFGLGAVGLAVVMGCKAAGASRIIGVDINAEKGEIGKKFGVSEFVNPNDQNKPVQEVLVEMTGGGVDYSFECVGDVTLMRAVFESCRVGWGTCVIVGWNETDSLSLAPIDVLMGRTLKGTYFGGWKSVSDVPKLVDDYMSGRILLDDFVTHTLHLEEINHAFELMANGKSNQTFCLLLEVISCKAAVAWEPGKPLTVEDVDVAPPKDHEVRVKIAASSVCRTDWTYLCDCNKGLKSQVFPFVLGHEGAGVVESVGSGVTNVQPGDNVILLTLPQCSECDYCLNPKTNYCLKIRGKIRQQMLADGASRITCRGQQVNQFVGVSTFCEYTVVSKYNVAKIDRDAPLDKVCLLGCGVATGYGAAVNIAKVERGSVCAVFGLGAVGLAVVMGCKAAGASRIIGVDINAEKGEIGKKFGVSEFVNPNDQNKPVQEVLVEMTGGGVDYSFECVGNVTLMRAAFESCQAAWGTCVILGWTENTLLSFSPGDLVLGRTLKGSILGGCV
;
A
#
# COMPACT_ATOMS: atom_id res chain seq x y z
N MET A 1 33.03 -2.21 13.06
CA MET A 1 33.34 -0.85 12.54
C MET A 1 32.23 -0.51 11.57
N GLY A 2 31.24 0.24 12.02
CA GLY A 2 30.07 0.61 11.21
C GLY A 2 30.45 1.72 10.23
N SER A 3 29.96 1.63 9.00
CA SER A 3 30.02 2.72 8.01
C SER A 3 29.48 4.01 8.61
N GLU A 4 30.20 5.12 8.47
CA GLU A 4 29.74 6.45 8.92
C GLU A 4 28.37 6.76 8.28
N CYS A 5 27.34 6.94 9.11
CA CYS A 5 26.06 7.48 8.65
C CYS A 5 26.32 8.86 8.04
N LYS A 6 25.86 9.07 6.81
CA LYS A 6 25.97 10.35 6.10
C LYS A 6 24.71 11.18 6.30
N VAL A 7 24.79 12.48 6.01
CA VAL A 7 23.61 13.33 5.86
C VAL A 7 22.69 12.73 4.79
N ILE A 8 21.39 12.71 5.04
CA ILE A 8 20.36 12.26 4.08
C ILE A 8 19.55 13.48 3.67
N SER A 9 19.44 13.73 2.37
CA SER A 9 18.47 14.68 1.83
C SER A 9 17.16 13.93 1.55
N CYS A 10 16.04 14.40 2.09
CA CYS A 10 14.73 13.77 1.97
C CYS A 10 13.58 14.78 2.08
N LYS A 11 12.34 14.35 1.86
CA LYS A 11 11.15 15.21 2.00
C LYS A 11 10.72 15.36 3.46
N ALA A 12 10.31 16.58 3.80
CA ALA A 12 9.63 16.89 5.06
C ALA A 12 8.59 17.99 4.86
N ALA A 13 7.52 17.95 5.67
CA ALA A 13 6.56 19.05 5.76
C ALA A 13 7.03 20.06 6.83
N VAL A 14 7.58 21.18 6.36
CA VAL A 14 8.13 22.24 7.21
C VAL A 14 7.05 23.26 7.55
N ALA A 15 6.89 23.53 8.84
CA ALA A 15 6.10 24.64 9.36
C ALA A 15 7.02 25.86 9.52
N TRP A 16 6.89 26.84 8.64
CA TRP A 16 7.73 28.05 8.66
C TRP A 16 7.29 29.06 9.72
N GLU A 17 5.99 29.24 9.87
CA GLU A 17 5.38 30.25 10.73
C GLU A 17 4.08 29.70 11.35
N PRO A 18 3.71 30.16 12.55
CA PRO A 18 2.40 29.87 13.13
C PRO A 18 1.25 30.29 12.21
N GLY A 19 0.19 29.49 12.17
CA GLY A 19 -1.03 29.77 11.42
C GLY A 19 -0.88 29.69 9.90
N LYS A 20 0.28 29.27 9.37
CA LYS A 20 0.51 29.10 7.94
C LYS A 20 0.48 27.62 7.52
N PRO A 21 0.03 27.30 6.30
CA PRO A 21 0.16 25.96 5.74
C PRO A 21 1.60 25.46 5.74
N LEU A 22 1.76 24.14 5.86
CA LEU A 22 3.05 23.45 5.76
C LEU A 22 3.57 23.50 4.32
N THR A 23 4.89 23.53 4.15
CA THR A 23 5.51 23.36 2.83
C THR A 23 6.30 22.06 2.79
N VAL A 24 6.02 21.20 1.80
CA VAL A 24 6.79 19.97 1.60
C VAL A 24 8.06 20.28 0.82
N GLU A 25 9.21 20.06 1.45
CA GLU A 25 10.52 20.50 0.97
C GLU A 25 11.59 19.44 1.12
N ASP A 26 12.66 19.57 0.34
CA ASP A 26 13.89 18.82 0.57
C ASP A 26 14.62 19.39 1.79
N VAL A 27 14.84 18.54 2.78
CA VAL A 27 15.58 18.84 4.01
C VAL A 27 16.78 17.91 4.13
N ASP A 28 17.81 18.39 4.82
CA ASP A 28 18.98 17.59 5.17
C ASP A 28 18.84 17.10 6.61
N VAL A 29 18.90 15.79 6.79
CA VAL A 29 18.85 15.11 8.09
C VAL A 29 20.24 14.60 8.44
N ALA A 30 20.84 15.22 9.45
CA ALA A 30 22.15 14.86 9.97
C ALA A 30 22.19 13.41 10.49
N PRO A 31 23.35 12.75 10.49
CA PRO A 31 23.50 11.43 11.09
C PRO A 31 23.22 11.46 12.61
N PRO A 32 22.79 10.33 13.19
CA PRO A 32 22.58 10.24 14.63
C PRO A 32 23.92 10.36 15.39
N LYS A 33 23.93 11.16 16.45
CA LYS A 33 25.04 11.26 17.41
C LYS A 33 24.90 10.22 18.53
N ASP A 34 25.76 10.31 19.53
CA ASP A 34 25.76 9.45 20.72
C ASP A 34 24.36 9.33 21.35
N HIS A 35 23.91 8.09 21.58
CA HIS A 35 22.57 7.73 22.07
C HIS A 35 21.39 8.26 21.23
N GLU A 36 21.60 8.47 19.93
CA GLU A 36 20.54 8.83 18.97
C GLU A 36 20.31 7.73 17.94
N VAL A 37 19.09 7.66 17.44
CA VAL A 37 18.63 6.69 16.44
C VAL A 37 18.02 7.45 15.29
N ARG A 38 18.46 7.16 14.07
CA ARG A 38 17.82 7.67 12.85
C ARG A 38 16.84 6.63 12.30
N VAL A 39 15.60 7.05 12.12
CA VAL A 39 14.48 6.22 11.69
C VAL A 39 14.01 6.70 10.33
N LYS A 40 13.90 5.79 9.36
CA LYS A 40 13.13 6.01 8.13
C LYS A 40 11.65 5.86 8.49
N ILE A 41 10.90 6.95 8.46
CA ILE A 41 9.48 6.94 8.78
C ILE A 41 8.71 6.34 7.60
N SER A 42 7.93 5.31 7.89
CA SER A 42 7.06 4.63 6.94
C SER A 42 5.67 5.24 6.93
N ALA A 43 5.18 5.60 8.12
CA ALA A 43 3.87 6.20 8.27
C ALA A 43 3.82 7.15 9.46
N SER A 44 2.95 8.15 9.40
CA SER A 44 2.68 9.05 10.51
C SER A 44 1.20 9.35 10.64
N GLY A 45 0.65 9.23 11.85
CA GLY A 45 -0.65 9.80 12.19
C GLY A 45 -0.62 11.34 12.13
N VAL A 46 -1.74 11.96 11.76
CA VAL A 46 -1.96 13.42 11.91
C VAL A 46 -2.97 13.64 13.03
N CYS A 47 -2.55 14.36 14.06
CA CYS A 47 -3.33 14.51 15.28
C CYS A 47 -3.68 15.98 15.57
N HIS A 48 -4.73 16.20 16.35
CA HIS A 48 -5.16 17.53 16.78
C HIS A 48 -4.07 18.27 17.56
N THR A 49 -3.15 17.55 18.23
CA THR A 49 -1.98 18.16 18.85
C THR A 49 -1.13 18.89 17.80
N ASP A 50 -0.83 18.28 16.65
CA ASP A 50 -0.07 18.94 15.58
C ASP A 50 -0.83 20.16 15.04
N TRP A 51 -2.17 20.05 14.88
CA TRP A 51 -3.05 21.15 14.48
C TRP A 51 -3.02 22.32 15.48
N THR A 52 -3.15 22.05 16.77
CA THR A 52 -3.13 23.07 17.81
C THR A 52 -1.80 23.82 17.84
N TYR A 53 -0.66 23.12 17.77
CA TYR A 53 0.65 23.79 17.76
C TYR A 53 0.95 24.55 16.46
N LEU A 54 0.26 24.25 15.36
CA LEU A 54 0.37 25.01 14.13
C LEU A 54 -0.58 26.21 14.08
N TYR A 55 -1.88 25.98 14.26
CA TYR A 55 -2.93 26.96 13.98
C TYR A 55 -3.49 27.67 15.20
N ASP A 56 -3.40 27.06 16.39
CA ASP A 56 -4.00 27.57 17.64
C ASP A 56 -2.94 27.72 18.76
N CYS A 57 -1.68 27.98 18.39
CA CYS A 57 -0.52 27.97 19.29
C CYS A 57 -0.49 29.03 20.41
N GLU A 58 -1.54 29.86 20.50
CA GLU A 58 -1.76 30.86 21.54
C GLU A 58 -2.87 30.46 22.54
N LYS A 59 -3.62 29.39 22.28
CA LYS A 59 -4.75 28.93 23.11
C LYS A 59 -4.42 27.62 23.80
N GLY A 60 -4.36 27.62 25.12
CA GLY A 60 -4.24 26.39 25.92
C GLY A 60 -2.90 25.65 25.78
N VAL A 61 -1.91 26.17 25.05
CA VAL A 61 -0.59 25.53 24.84
C VAL A 61 0.55 26.55 24.90
N LYS A 62 1.75 26.10 25.25
CA LYS A 62 2.97 26.92 25.17
C LYS A 62 3.49 27.00 23.73
N THR A 63 4.03 28.16 23.37
CA THR A 63 4.63 28.39 22.05
C THR A 63 5.84 27.49 21.80
N ARG A 64 5.95 26.97 20.57
CA ARG A 64 7.11 26.21 20.08
C ARG A 64 7.97 27.07 19.16
N PRO A 65 9.27 26.76 19.02
CA PRO A 65 10.12 27.49 18.08
C PRO A 65 9.82 27.09 16.63
N PHE A 66 9.79 28.08 15.74
CA PHE A 66 9.68 27.93 14.29
C PHE A 66 10.98 28.38 13.61
N PRO A 67 11.34 27.85 12.42
CA PRO A 67 10.64 26.80 11.67
C PRO A 67 10.81 25.42 12.30
N LEU A 68 9.83 24.54 12.19
CA LEU A 68 9.90 23.16 12.72
C LEU A 68 9.25 22.12 11.80
N VAL A 69 9.58 20.86 12.00
CA VAL A 69 8.84 19.72 11.43
C VAL A 69 7.96 19.11 12.51
N LEU A 70 6.63 19.09 12.29
CA LEU A 70 5.62 18.52 13.19
C LEU A 70 5.56 16.98 13.07
N GLY A 71 4.56 16.36 13.71
CA GLY A 71 4.32 14.93 13.70
C GLY A 71 4.96 14.24 14.90
N HIS A 72 4.14 13.46 15.61
CA HIS A 72 4.55 12.71 16.80
C HIS A 72 3.95 11.30 16.89
N GLU A 73 3.24 10.87 15.84
CA GLU A 73 2.62 9.54 15.72
C GLU A 73 3.29 8.73 14.61
N GLY A 74 4.61 8.57 14.66
CA GLY A 74 5.38 7.89 13.62
C GLY A 74 5.55 6.38 13.84
N ALA A 75 5.65 5.62 12.77
CA ALA A 75 6.23 4.27 12.77
C ALA A 75 7.15 4.09 11.56
N GLY A 76 8.22 3.33 11.74
CA GLY A 76 9.26 3.24 10.72
C GLY A 76 10.27 2.13 10.96
N VAL A 77 11.38 2.20 10.23
CA VAL A 77 12.50 1.26 10.30
C VAL A 77 13.76 2.02 10.69
N VAL A 78 14.53 1.48 11.63
CA VAL A 78 15.83 2.06 11.99
C VAL A 78 16.74 2.03 10.76
N GLU A 79 17.21 3.20 10.34
CA GLU A 79 18.20 3.33 9.27
C GLU A 79 19.62 3.29 9.84
N GLY A 80 19.84 3.98 10.96
CA GLY A 80 21.16 4.18 11.53
C GLY A 80 21.09 4.40 13.03
N VAL A 81 22.15 4.02 13.74
CA VAL A 81 22.29 4.24 15.19
C VAL A 81 23.61 4.95 15.45
N GLY A 82 23.58 5.89 16.38
CA GLY A 82 24.80 6.54 16.84
C GLY A 82 25.56 5.69 17.86
N PRO A 83 26.76 6.15 18.29
CA PRO A 83 27.50 5.50 19.37
C PRO A 83 26.65 5.35 20.64
N GLY A 84 26.95 4.33 21.46
CA GLY A 84 26.25 4.11 22.74
C GLY A 84 24.86 3.46 22.65
N VAL A 85 24.23 3.43 21.47
CA VAL A 85 22.93 2.76 21.27
C VAL A 85 23.08 1.25 21.34
N THR A 86 22.24 0.62 22.14
CA THR A 86 22.20 -0.84 22.34
C THR A 86 20.79 -1.44 22.28
N SER A 87 19.74 -0.61 22.39
CA SER A 87 18.35 -1.08 22.42
C SER A 87 17.79 -1.52 21.06
N VAL A 88 18.34 -0.97 19.97
CA VAL A 88 17.90 -1.20 18.59
C VAL A 88 19.08 -1.23 17.62
N GLN A 89 18.86 -1.77 16.43
CA GLN A 89 19.84 -1.81 15.34
C GLN A 89 19.18 -1.50 13.98
N PRO A 90 19.97 -1.12 12.94
CA PRO A 90 19.44 -0.95 11.59
C PRO A 90 18.59 -2.13 11.12
N GLY A 91 17.45 -1.83 10.50
CA GLY A 91 16.46 -2.82 10.05
C GLY A 91 15.37 -3.17 11.06
N ASP A 92 15.50 -2.78 12.35
CA ASP A 92 14.44 -2.97 13.33
C ASP A 92 13.22 -2.07 13.02
N LYS A 93 12.01 -2.64 13.09
CA LYS A 93 10.77 -1.84 13.08
C LYS A 93 10.58 -1.18 14.45
N VAL A 94 10.23 0.10 14.42
CA VAL A 94 10.15 0.93 15.63
C VAL A 94 9.01 1.94 15.58
N ILE A 95 8.55 2.33 16.77
CA ILE A 95 7.69 3.49 16.99
C ILE A 95 8.51 4.51 17.80
N PRO A 96 8.84 5.69 17.22
CA PRO A 96 9.32 6.82 17.99
C PRO A 96 8.21 7.40 18.88
N LEU A 97 8.53 7.69 20.13
CA LEU A 97 7.59 8.06 21.18
C LEU A 97 7.94 9.44 21.73
N PHE A 98 6.97 10.34 21.84
CA PHE A 98 7.20 11.67 22.42
C PHE A 98 7.50 11.61 23.93
N LEU A 99 6.99 10.59 24.63
CA LEU A 99 7.26 10.35 26.04
C LEU A 99 8.49 9.44 26.19
N PRO A 100 9.61 9.94 26.74
CA PRO A 100 10.81 9.12 26.94
C PRO A 100 10.62 8.02 28.00
N GLN A 101 11.50 7.03 28.02
CA GLN A 101 11.65 6.06 29.12
C GLN A 101 13.12 5.64 29.23
N CYS A 102 13.86 6.26 30.15
CA CYS A 102 15.30 5.98 30.32
C CYS A 102 15.61 4.75 31.19
N ALA A 103 14.59 4.16 31.86
CA ALA A 103 14.71 3.01 32.75
C ALA A 103 15.62 3.18 33.99
N GLU A 104 16.23 4.35 34.19
CA GLU A 104 17.20 4.61 35.27
C GLU A 104 16.74 5.68 36.28
N CYS A 105 15.86 6.62 35.89
CA CYS A 105 15.45 7.71 36.78
C CYS A 105 14.39 7.24 37.80
N GLU A 106 14.23 7.98 38.90
CA GLU A 106 13.26 7.63 39.96
C GLU A 106 11.83 7.43 39.42
N PHE A 107 11.42 8.22 38.42
CA PHE A 107 10.11 8.11 37.81
C PHE A 107 9.97 6.86 36.94
N CYS A 108 11.02 6.50 36.18
CA CYS A 108 11.03 5.27 35.41
C CYS A 108 11.00 4.03 36.31
N LEU A 109 11.70 4.06 37.43
CA LEU A 109 11.75 2.96 38.41
C LEU A 109 10.48 2.86 39.26
N ASN A 110 9.70 3.93 39.39
CA ASN A 110 8.48 3.95 40.18
C ASN A 110 7.28 3.41 39.38
N PRO A 111 6.55 2.40 39.88
CA PRO A 111 5.38 1.84 39.18
C PRO A 111 4.15 2.76 39.19
N LYS A 112 4.16 3.87 39.95
CA LYS A 112 3.01 4.79 40.08
C LYS A 112 2.91 5.83 38.97
N THR A 113 3.88 5.91 38.06
CA THR A 113 3.93 6.93 37.02
C THR A 113 4.65 6.43 35.78
N ASN A 114 4.35 6.99 34.63
CA ASN A 114 5.11 6.81 33.39
C ASN A 114 5.96 8.04 33.00
N LEU A 115 5.95 9.11 33.80
CA LEU A 115 6.55 10.39 33.44
C LEU A 115 8.07 10.38 33.57
N CYS A 116 8.77 10.06 32.49
CA CYS A 116 10.20 10.27 32.42
C CYS A 116 10.53 11.72 32.05
N PHE A 117 11.42 12.36 32.82
CA PHE A 117 11.89 13.72 32.52
C PHE A 117 13.24 13.77 31.80
N LYS A 118 13.82 12.61 31.43
CA LYS A 118 15.08 12.57 30.66
C LYS A 118 14.89 13.35 29.37
N ASN A 119 15.76 14.35 29.13
CA ASN A 119 15.72 15.25 27.98
C ASN A 119 14.42 16.03 27.76
N TRP A 120 13.44 15.96 28.67
CA TRP A 120 12.12 16.58 28.50
C TRP A 120 12.22 18.07 28.16
N ALA A 121 12.94 18.85 28.96
CA ALA A 121 13.07 20.29 28.71
C ALA A 121 13.65 20.63 27.33
N LYS A 122 14.54 19.78 26.79
CA LYS A 122 15.16 19.97 25.46
C LYS A 122 14.20 19.62 24.32
N THR A 123 13.48 18.51 24.43
CA THR A 123 12.47 18.15 23.42
C THR A 123 11.35 19.19 23.35
N GLN A 124 11.00 19.80 24.48
CA GLN A 124 10.06 20.93 24.53
C GLN A 124 10.60 22.20 23.84
N GLN A 125 11.93 22.38 23.76
CA GLN A 125 12.61 23.45 23.02
C GLN A 125 12.89 23.07 21.56
N GLY A 126 12.42 21.90 21.12
CA GLY A 126 12.58 21.40 19.76
C GLY A 126 14.01 21.00 19.37
N VAL A 127 14.82 20.62 20.36
CA VAL A 127 16.21 20.20 20.17
C VAL A 127 16.51 18.91 20.92
N LEU A 128 17.59 18.22 20.55
CA LEU A 128 18.05 16.99 21.20
C LEU A 128 18.94 17.30 22.41
N ALA A 129 19.52 16.26 23.01
CA ALA A 129 20.26 16.34 24.27
C ALA A 129 21.41 17.36 24.25
N ASP A 130 22.09 17.47 23.10
CA ASP A 130 23.19 18.43 22.88
C ASP A 130 22.73 19.86 22.60
N GLY A 131 21.41 20.12 22.61
CA GLY A 131 20.83 21.43 22.34
C GLY A 131 20.75 21.82 20.87
N THR A 132 20.97 20.87 19.94
CA THR A 132 20.88 21.11 18.50
C THR A 132 19.75 20.29 17.86
N SER A 133 19.30 20.71 16.67
CA SER A 133 18.43 19.89 15.82
C SER A 133 19.25 19.04 14.85
N ARG A 134 18.64 17.99 14.29
CA ARG A 134 19.22 17.19 13.20
C ARG A 134 18.67 17.56 11.82
N ILE A 135 17.72 18.48 11.76
CA ILE A 135 17.06 18.88 10.51
C ILE A 135 17.52 20.27 10.10
N THR A 136 17.95 20.40 8.85
CA THR A 136 18.24 21.69 8.20
C THR A 136 17.50 21.82 6.88
N CYS A 137 16.97 23.00 6.57
CA CYS A 137 16.28 23.28 5.31
C CYS A 137 16.81 24.62 4.76
N ARG A 138 17.17 24.68 3.47
CA ARG A 138 17.72 25.90 2.84
C ARG A 138 18.90 26.52 3.63
N GLY A 139 19.75 25.66 4.20
CA GLY A 139 20.92 26.08 5.00
C GLY A 139 20.60 26.63 6.39
N GLN A 140 19.35 26.61 6.84
CA GLN A 140 18.96 27.05 8.19
C GLN A 140 18.49 25.87 9.05
N GLN A 141 18.63 26.01 10.37
CA GLN A 141 18.13 25.01 11.33
C GLN A 141 16.60 24.96 11.30
N VAL A 142 16.06 23.75 11.31
CA VAL A 142 14.62 23.47 11.49
C VAL A 142 14.47 22.67 12.78
N TYR A 143 13.64 23.13 13.72
CA TYR A 143 13.44 22.48 15.01
C TYR A 143 12.67 21.16 14.88
N GLN A 144 12.85 20.28 15.86
CA GLN A 144 12.06 19.07 15.98
C GLN A 144 10.84 19.28 16.88
N PHE A 145 9.81 18.47 16.69
CA PHE A 145 8.56 18.52 17.45
C PHE A 145 8.48 17.32 18.38
N LEU A 146 8.37 17.60 19.68
CA LEU A 146 8.25 16.60 20.75
C LEU A 146 9.33 15.49 20.73
N GLY A 147 10.49 15.78 20.13
CA GLY A 147 11.56 14.80 19.96
C GLY A 147 11.25 13.68 18.96
N VAL A 148 10.26 13.86 18.07
CA VAL A 148 9.85 12.88 17.06
C VAL A 148 9.92 13.44 15.64
N SER A 149 9.17 14.49 15.29
CA SER A 149 9.13 15.05 13.93
C SER A 149 8.85 14.04 12.82
N SER A 150 7.75 13.30 12.92
CA SER A 150 7.41 12.22 11.98
C SER A 150 6.84 12.70 10.64
N PHE A 151 6.62 14.00 10.42
CA PHE A 151 6.30 14.55 9.09
C PHE A 151 7.57 14.78 8.24
N CYS A 152 8.51 13.84 8.32
CA CYS A 152 9.75 13.78 7.56
C CYS A 152 10.04 12.32 7.23
N GLU A 153 10.53 12.04 6.02
CA GLU A 153 10.89 10.67 5.63
C GLU A 153 11.99 10.06 6.51
N TYR A 154 12.87 10.89 7.08
CA TYR A 154 13.86 10.47 8.06
C TYR A 154 13.87 11.41 9.27
N THR A 155 13.87 10.84 10.47
CA THR A 155 14.02 11.64 11.70
C THR A 155 15.04 11.03 12.63
N VAL A 156 15.63 11.85 13.50
CA VAL A 156 16.59 11.41 14.52
C VAL A 156 15.98 11.64 15.89
N VAL A 157 15.95 10.59 16.70
CA VAL A 157 15.34 10.61 18.03
C VAL A 157 16.29 10.04 19.08
N PRO A 158 16.15 10.41 20.37
CA PRO A 158 16.94 9.79 21.43
C PRO A 158 16.62 8.29 21.56
N GLU A 159 17.60 7.47 21.93
CA GLU A 159 17.43 6.01 22.12
C GLU A 159 16.27 5.68 23.09
N HIS A 160 16.11 6.46 24.15
CA HIS A 160 15.06 6.29 25.16
C HIS A 160 13.67 6.76 24.71
N ASN A 161 13.51 7.16 23.44
CA ASN A 161 12.25 7.50 22.79
C ASN A 161 11.87 6.46 21.72
N VAL A 162 12.55 5.30 21.65
CA VAL A 162 12.32 4.31 20.58
C VAL A 162 11.81 3.01 21.17
N ALA A 163 10.60 2.61 20.79
CA ALA A 163 10.08 1.27 21.07
C ALA A 163 10.32 0.35 19.86
N LYS A 164 11.03 -0.75 20.07
CA LYS A 164 11.14 -1.84 19.11
C LYS A 164 9.87 -2.68 19.09
N ILE A 165 9.34 -2.95 17.90
CA ILE A 165 8.06 -3.64 17.72
C ILE A 165 8.24 -4.90 16.87
N ASP A 166 7.15 -5.69 16.73
CA ASP A 166 7.14 -6.87 15.88
C ASP A 166 7.51 -6.50 14.42
N ARG A 167 8.36 -7.34 13.80
CA ARG A 167 8.78 -7.18 12.40
C ARG A 167 7.63 -7.32 11.41
N ASP A 168 6.55 -8.00 11.78
CA ASP A 168 5.40 -8.25 10.92
C ASP A 168 4.30 -7.20 11.13
N ALA A 169 4.47 -6.28 12.07
CA ALA A 169 3.50 -5.22 12.33
C ALA A 169 3.33 -4.26 11.13
N PRO A 170 2.09 -3.93 10.72
CA PRO A 170 1.81 -2.98 9.66
C PRO A 170 2.04 -1.54 10.16
N LEU A 171 3.10 -0.89 9.65
CA LEU A 171 3.57 0.42 10.12
C LEU A 171 2.54 1.54 9.90
N ASP A 172 1.71 1.41 8.88
CA ASP A 172 0.60 2.33 8.56
C ASP A 172 -0.61 2.23 9.51
N LYS A 173 -0.61 1.27 10.43
CA LYS A 173 -1.62 1.13 11.48
C LYS A 173 -1.01 1.43 12.83
N VAL A 174 0.11 0.78 13.16
CA VAL A 174 0.72 0.85 14.50
C VAL A 174 1.32 2.22 14.83
N CYS A 175 1.50 3.11 13.84
CA CYS A 175 1.88 4.51 14.07
C CYS A 175 0.93 5.23 15.04
N LEU A 176 -0.35 4.87 15.06
CA LEU A 176 -1.37 5.45 15.96
C LEU A 176 -1.18 5.03 17.44
N LEU A 177 -0.44 3.95 17.71
CA LEU A 177 -0.10 3.53 19.07
C LEU A 177 0.99 4.42 19.70
N GLY A 178 1.57 5.34 18.91
CA GLY A 178 2.49 6.37 19.40
C GLY A 178 1.81 7.50 20.17
N CYS A 179 0.48 7.68 20.08
CA CYS A 179 -0.23 8.72 20.84
C CYS A 179 -1.71 8.39 21.13
N GLY A 180 -2.65 8.78 20.26
CA GLY A 180 -4.07 8.93 20.62
C GLY A 180 -4.75 7.64 21.08
N VAL A 181 -4.53 6.54 20.36
CA VAL A 181 -5.17 5.25 20.68
C VAL A 181 -4.63 4.67 21.99
N ALA A 182 -3.31 4.66 22.16
CA ALA A 182 -2.68 4.22 23.41
C ALA A 182 -3.15 5.07 24.60
N THR A 183 -3.26 6.38 24.40
CA THR A 183 -3.70 7.33 25.43
C THR A 183 -5.11 7.04 25.91
N GLY A 184 -6.08 6.95 24.99
CA GLY A 184 -7.48 6.70 25.36
C GLY A 184 -7.68 5.31 25.96
N TYR A 185 -7.12 4.27 25.33
CA TYR A 185 -7.24 2.91 25.82
C TYR A 185 -6.66 2.78 27.24
N GLY A 186 -5.45 3.30 27.46
CA GLY A 186 -4.78 3.32 28.76
C GLY A 186 -5.49 4.16 29.82
N ALA A 187 -6.16 5.25 29.44
CA ALA A 187 -6.95 6.05 30.38
C ALA A 187 -8.01 5.19 31.09
N ALA A 188 -8.70 4.32 30.34
CA ALA A 188 -9.68 3.39 30.90
C ALA A 188 -9.02 2.24 31.70
N VAL A 189 -8.08 1.52 31.09
CA VAL A 189 -7.59 0.25 31.68
C VAL A 189 -6.50 0.44 32.74
N ASN A 190 -5.67 1.47 32.64
CA ASN A 190 -4.55 1.70 33.57
C ASN A 190 -4.86 2.75 34.64
N ILE A 191 -5.48 3.86 34.25
CA ILE A 191 -5.64 5.04 35.13
C ILE A 191 -6.95 5.01 35.91
N ALA A 192 -8.08 4.91 35.19
CA ALA A 192 -9.37 4.69 35.81
C ALA A 192 -9.44 3.30 36.45
N LYS A 193 -8.83 2.30 35.79
CA LYS A 193 -8.97 0.87 36.13
C LYS A 193 -10.45 0.50 36.19
N VAL A 194 -11.15 0.80 35.10
CA VAL A 194 -12.59 0.56 34.96
C VAL A 194 -12.92 -0.86 35.41
N GLU A 195 -13.93 -0.97 36.26
CA GLU A 195 -14.37 -2.24 36.82
C GLU A 195 -15.44 -2.87 35.94
N ARG A 196 -15.51 -4.21 35.98
CA ARG A 196 -16.56 -4.93 35.27
C ARG A 196 -17.93 -4.54 35.85
N GLY A 197 -18.86 -4.17 34.97
CA GLY A 197 -20.21 -3.77 35.34
C GLY A 197 -20.40 -2.27 35.57
N SER A 198 -19.33 -1.47 35.55
CA SER A 198 -19.41 -0.02 35.76
C SER A 198 -20.16 0.71 34.64
N VAL A 199 -20.67 1.89 34.97
CA VAL A 199 -21.24 2.86 34.03
C VAL A 199 -20.19 3.92 33.72
N CYS A 200 -19.86 4.11 32.44
CA CYS A 200 -18.86 5.07 31.98
C CYS A 200 -19.49 6.17 31.11
N ALA A 201 -19.03 7.41 31.24
CA ALA A 201 -19.30 8.48 30.28
C ALA A 201 -18.01 8.97 29.61
N VAL A 202 -18.02 9.16 28.29
CA VAL A 202 -16.88 9.64 27.51
C VAL A 202 -17.27 10.90 26.76
N PHE A 203 -16.63 12.02 27.10
CA PHE A 203 -16.90 13.34 26.54
C PHE A 203 -15.88 13.68 25.45
N GLY A 204 -16.39 13.89 24.23
CA GLY A 204 -15.59 14.02 23.01
C GLY A 204 -15.33 12.65 22.38
N LEU A 205 -15.95 12.38 21.23
CA LEU A 205 -15.87 11.10 20.53
C LEU A 205 -14.89 11.13 19.35
N GLY A 206 -13.80 11.91 19.44
CA GLY A 206 -12.66 11.81 18.52
C GLY A 206 -11.84 10.54 18.75
N ALA A 207 -10.68 10.40 18.08
CA ALA A 207 -9.84 9.19 18.17
C ALA A 207 -9.49 8.81 19.62
N VAL A 208 -9.12 9.78 20.47
CA VAL A 208 -8.82 9.51 21.89
C VAL A 208 -10.07 9.00 22.63
N GLY A 209 -11.22 9.65 22.47
CA GLY A 209 -12.46 9.24 23.13
C GLY A 209 -12.97 7.87 22.65
N LEU A 210 -12.88 7.57 21.36
CA LEU A 210 -13.21 6.25 20.83
C LEU A 210 -12.26 5.17 21.38
N ALA A 211 -10.99 5.49 21.62
CA ALA A 211 -10.07 4.58 22.29
C ALA A 211 -10.38 4.39 23.78
N VAL A 212 -10.89 5.43 24.48
CA VAL A 212 -11.45 5.28 25.83
C VAL A 212 -12.65 4.34 25.82
N VAL A 213 -13.58 4.51 24.89
CA VAL A 213 -14.76 3.62 24.73
C VAL A 213 -14.31 2.17 24.55
N MET A 214 -13.33 1.94 23.66
CA MET A 214 -12.75 0.61 23.45
C MET A 214 -12.12 0.05 24.74
N GLY A 215 -11.42 0.87 25.52
CA GLY A 215 -10.85 0.47 26.81
C GLY A 215 -11.91 0.14 27.86
N CYS A 216 -12.97 0.94 27.99
CA CYS A 216 -14.10 0.67 28.88
C CYS A 216 -14.81 -0.63 28.51
N LYS A 217 -15.00 -0.90 27.21
CA LYS A 217 -15.58 -2.15 26.71
C LYS A 217 -14.69 -3.34 27.03
N ALA A 218 -13.38 -3.22 26.81
CA ALA A 218 -12.41 -4.27 27.14
C ALA A 218 -12.38 -4.57 28.65
N ALA A 219 -12.56 -3.56 29.50
CA ALA A 219 -12.67 -3.71 30.95
C ALA A 219 -14.01 -4.31 31.42
N GLY A 220 -15.02 -4.39 30.54
CA GLY A 220 -16.31 -4.98 30.82
C GLY A 220 -17.33 -4.04 31.47
N ALA A 221 -17.25 -2.73 31.16
CA ALA A 221 -18.29 -1.77 31.54
C ALA A 221 -19.67 -2.22 31.03
N SER A 222 -20.73 -2.02 31.83
CA SER A 222 -22.10 -2.42 31.48
C SER A 222 -22.80 -1.41 30.59
N ARG A 223 -22.48 -0.12 30.77
CA ARG A 223 -23.03 1.02 30.02
C ARG A 223 -21.89 1.97 29.67
N ILE A 224 -21.80 2.37 28.42
CA ILE A 224 -20.80 3.33 27.93
C ILE A 224 -21.56 4.44 27.20
N ILE A 225 -21.67 5.59 27.84
CA ILE A 225 -22.41 6.76 27.36
C ILE A 225 -21.44 7.68 26.62
N GLY A 226 -21.59 7.79 25.31
CA GLY A 226 -20.84 8.73 24.49
C GLY A 226 -21.49 10.11 24.51
N VAL A 227 -20.69 11.16 24.70
CA VAL A 227 -21.17 12.55 24.74
C VAL A 227 -20.39 13.37 23.72
N ASP A 228 -21.08 13.87 22.69
CA ASP A 228 -20.49 14.74 21.68
C ASP A 228 -21.57 15.66 21.08
N ILE A 229 -21.17 16.85 20.63
CA ILE A 229 -22.07 17.81 19.97
C ILE A 229 -22.44 17.38 18.54
N ASN A 230 -21.66 16.49 17.94
CA ASN A 230 -21.91 15.96 16.61
C ASN A 230 -22.56 14.57 16.70
N ALA A 231 -23.85 14.49 16.33
CA ALA A 231 -24.64 13.27 16.38
C ALA A 231 -24.09 12.11 15.52
N GLU A 232 -23.41 12.40 14.40
CA GLU A 232 -22.82 11.36 13.54
C GLU A 232 -21.74 10.56 14.27
N LYS A 233 -21.04 11.20 15.22
CA LYS A 233 -20.02 10.55 16.04
C LYS A 233 -20.60 9.52 17.00
N GLY A 234 -21.86 9.70 17.40
CA GLY A 234 -22.60 8.72 18.18
C GLY A 234 -22.78 7.40 17.43
N GLU A 235 -23.12 7.46 16.14
CA GLU A 235 -23.25 6.27 15.29
C GLU A 235 -21.92 5.56 15.08
N ILE A 236 -20.83 6.31 14.83
CA ILE A 236 -19.47 5.75 14.75
C ILE A 236 -19.08 5.09 16.07
N GLY A 237 -19.37 5.73 17.20
CA GLY A 237 -19.06 5.24 18.53
C GLY A 237 -19.64 3.87 18.86
N LYS A 238 -20.80 3.51 18.29
CA LYS A 238 -21.42 2.19 18.50
C LYS A 238 -20.50 1.05 18.10
N LYS A 239 -19.71 1.23 17.03
CA LYS A 239 -18.73 0.24 16.56
C LYS A 239 -17.67 -0.06 17.64
N PHE A 240 -17.21 0.98 18.34
CA PHE A 240 -16.18 0.88 19.37
C PHE A 240 -16.72 0.42 20.72
N GLY A 241 -18.02 0.64 21.00
CA GLY A 241 -18.66 0.18 22.23
C GLY A 241 -19.62 1.15 22.89
N VAL A 242 -19.89 2.31 22.31
CA VAL A 242 -20.90 3.24 22.84
C VAL A 242 -22.26 2.53 22.85
N SER A 243 -22.88 2.43 24.03
CA SER A 243 -24.19 1.83 24.21
C SER A 243 -25.32 2.86 24.16
N GLU A 244 -25.04 4.08 24.62
CA GLU A 244 -25.98 5.20 24.68
C GLU A 244 -25.26 6.47 24.24
N PHE A 245 -25.96 7.40 23.59
CA PHE A 245 -25.38 8.64 23.10
C PHE A 245 -26.18 9.84 23.60
N VAL A 246 -25.48 10.90 24.02
CA VAL A 246 -26.08 12.17 24.45
C VAL A 246 -25.43 13.30 23.67
N ASN A 247 -26.24 14.05 22.93
CA ASN A 247 -25.84 15.33 22.36
C ASN A 247 -26.24 16.45 23.33
N PRO A 248 -25.29 17.22 23.89
CA PRO A 248 -25.59 18.32 24.80
C PRO A 248 -26.52 19.39 24.20
N ASN A 249 -26.47 19.60 22.88
CA ASN A 249 -27.28 20.61 22.19
C ASN A 249 -28.77 20.23 22.12
N ASP A 250 -29.10 18.94 22.30
CA ASP A 250 -30.47 18.44 22.29
C ASP A 250 -31.11 18.43 23.69
N GLN A 251 -30.41 18.96 24.70
CA GLN A 251 -30.82 18.94 26.10
C GLN A 251 -31.22 20.32 26.61
N ASN A 252 -32.23 20.37 27.48
CA ASN A 252 -32.67 21.60 28.14
C ASN A 252 -31.96 21.84 29.49
N LYS A 253 -31.05 20.95 29.90
CA LYS A 253 -30.28 20.99 31.15
C LYS A 253 -28.79 20.84 30.86
N PRO A 254 -27.91 21.30 31.76
CA PRO A 254 -26.49 21.00 31.68
C PRO A 254 -26.24 19.49 31.55
N VAL A 255 -25.32 19.09 30.68
CA VAL A 255 -25.10 17.67 30.33
C VAL A 255 -24.77 16.79 31.54
N GLN A 256 -24.08 17.34 32.55
CA GLN A 256 -23.78 16.62 33.78
C GLN A 256 -25.05 16.26 34.57
N GLU A 257 -26.06 17.12 34.59
CA GLU A 257 -27.34 16.84 35.26
C GLU A 257 -28.13 15.78 34.50
N VAL A 258 -28.12 15.86 33.17
CA VAL A 258 -28.73 14.85 32.30
C VAL A 258 -28.15 13.46 32.58
N LEU A 259 -26.82 13.35 32.64
CA LEU A 259 -26.16 12.08 32.95
C LEU A 259 -26.47 11.59 34.36
N VAL A 260 -26.52 12.48 35.35
CA VAL A 260 -26.89 12.14 36.73
C VAL A 260 -28.30 11.56 36.79
N GLU A 261 -29.26 12.15 36.08
CA GLU A 261 -30.64 11.66 35.99
C GLU A 261 -30.71 10.31 35.25
N MET A 262 -30.05 10.19 34.09
CA MET A 262 -30.02 8.97 33.27
C MET A 262 -29.39 7.75 33.95
N THR A 263 -28.57 7.97 34.97
CA THR A 263 -27.79 6.92 35.65
C THR A 263 -28.20 6.73 37.10
N GLY A 264 -29.19 7.48 37.60
CA GLY A 264 -29.64 7.38 38.99
C GLY A 264 -28.59 7.81 39.99
N GLY A 265 -27.83 8.87 39.69
CA GLY A 265 -26.87 9.49 40.60
C GLY A 265 -25.50 9.87 40.03
N GLY A 266 -25.26 9.62 38.74
CA GLY A 266 -23.97 9.89 38.06
C GLY A 266 -23.25 8.61 37.66
N VAL A 267 -22.24 8.74 36.79
CA VAL A 267 -21.44 7.62 36.29
C VAL A 267 -20.34 7.21 37.26
N ASP A 268 -19.92 5.94 37.20
CA ASP A 268 -18.79 5.45 38.01
C ASP A 268 -17.47 6.02 37.51
N TYR A 269 -17.32 6.14 36.18
CA TYR A 269 -16.16 6.73 35.54
C TYR A 269 -16.55 7.73 34.46
N SER A 270 -15.95 8.91 34.47
CA SER A 270 -16.09 9.89 33.39
C SER A 270 -14.73 10.25 32.79
N PHE A 271 -14.70 10.49 31.48
CA PHE A 271 -13.47 10.79 30.74
C PHE A 271 -13.65 12.05 29.91
N GLU A 272 -12.77 13.03 30.11
CA GLU A 272 -12.73 14.26 29.31
C GLU A 272 -11.68 14.11 28.22
N CYS A 273 -12.08 14.15 26.95
CA CYS A 273 -11.22 13.87 25.79
C CYS A 273 -11.18 15.03 24.77
N VAL A 274 -11.44 16.27 25.20
CA VAL A 274 -11.49 17.46 24.33
C VAL A 274 -10.36 18.44 24.65
N GLY A 275 -10.09 18.71 25.93
CA GLY A 275 -9.11 19.71 26.39
C GLY A 275 -9.73 21.05 26.78
N ASP A 276 -11.06 21.12 26.91
CA ASP A 276 -11.77 22.33 27.34
C ASP A 276 -11.94 22.35 28.86
N VAL A 277 -11.38 23.36 29.54
CA VAL A 277 -11.40 23.46 31.01
C VAL A 277 -12.81 23.66 31.58
N THR A 278 -13.74 24.22 30.79
CA THR A 278 -15.14 24.39 31.21
C THR A 278 -15.84 23.03 31.21
N LEU A 279 -15.62 22.23 30.17
CA LEU A 279 -16.11 20.88 30.04
C LEU A 279 -15.53 19.97 31.13
N MET A 280 -14.23 20.05 31.43
CA MET A 280 -13.58 19.26 32.49
C MET A 280 -14.34 19.31 33.83
N ARG A 281 -14.88 20.49 34.20
CA ARG A 281 -15.72 20.63 35.39
C ARG A 281 -17.03 19.85 35.27
N ALA A 282 -17.75 19.99 34.15
CA ALA A 282 -18.99 19.24 33.93
C ALA A 282 -18.75 17.72 33.90
N VAL A 283 -17.64 17.27 33.30
CA VAL A 283 -17.24 15.85 33.31
C VAL A 283 -17.02 15.36 34.74
N PHE A 284 -16.38 16.15 35.59
CA PHE A 284 -16.21 15.82 37.02
C PHE A 284 -17.56 15.80 37.78
N GLU A 285 -18.43 16.77 37.56
CA GLU A 285 -19.75 16.85 38.21
C GLU A 285 -20.70 15.71 37.78
N SER A 286 -20.51 15.14 36.59
CA SER A 286 -21.29 13.99 36.07
C SER A 286 -21.00 12.67 36.79
N CYS A 287 -19.88 12.59 37.52
CA CYS A 287 -19.53 11.41 38.30
C CYS A 287 -20.43 11.24 39.51
N ARG A 288 -20.59 9.98 39.93
CA ARG A 288 -21.36 9.60 41.10
C ARG A 288 -20.74 10.16 42.37
N VAL A 289 -21.58 10.74 43.23
CA VAL A 289 -21.18 11.14 44.59
C VAL A 289 -20.75 9.89 45.38
N GLY A 290 -19.65 9.99 46.13
CA GLY A 290 -19.13 8.92 46.99
C GLY A 290 -17.94 8.16 46.43
N TRP A 291 -17.95 7.82 45.13
CA TRP A 291 -16.88 7.00 44.52
C TRP A 291 -16.54 7.30 43.06
N GLY A 292 -17.30 8.15 42.38
CA GLY A 292 -17.11 8.39 40.95
C GLY A 292 -15.72 8.96 40.64
N THR A 293 -15.09 8.48 39.58
CA THR A 293 -13.75 8.88 39.16
C THR A 293 -13.76 9.56 37.79
N CYS A 294 -13.34 10.82 37.75
CA CYS A 294 -13.13 11.57 36.53
C CYS A 294 -11.67 11.49 36.10
N VAL A 295 -11.41 11.20 34.83
CA VAL A 295 -10.08 11.20 34.22
C VAL A 295 -10.00 12.26 33.13
N ILE A 296 -9.13 13.26 33.33
CA ILE A 296 -8.79 14.24 32.31
C ILE A 296 -7.79 13.61 31.34
N VAL A 297 -8.16 13.55 30.06
CA VAL A 297 -7.36 13.00 28.96
C VAL A 297 -7.04 14.10 27.93
N GLY A 298 -7.96 15.05 27.73
CA GLY A 298 -7.76 16.20 26.86
C GLY A 298 -6.57 17.07 27.27
N TRP A 299 -5.90 17.67 26.27
CA TRP A 299 -4.67 18.42 26.47
C TRP A 299 -4.94 19.92 26.69
N ASN A 300 -4.48 20.47 27.81
CA ASN A 300 -4.42 21.91 28.09
C ASN A 300 -3.24 22.19 29.03
N GLU A 301 -2.38 23.15 28.69
CA GLU A 301 -1.14 23.47 29.42
C GLU A 301 -1.21 24.75 30.26
N THR A 302 -2.10 25.68 29.92
CA THR A 302 -2.04 27.07 30.43
C THR A 302 -3.25 27.47 31.25
N ASP A 303 -4.40 26.87 31.01
CA ASP A 303 -5.66 27.32 31.60
C ASP A 303 -5.89 26.67 32.97
N SER A 304 -6.67 27.35 33.82
CA SER A 304 -6.93 26.88 35.20
C SER A 304 -8.27 26.15 35.31
N LEU A 305 -8.25 24.95 35.88
CA LEU A 305 -9.46 24.19 36.23
C LEU A 305 -9.97 24.59 37.62
N SER A 306 -11.25 24.95 37.72
CA SER A 306 -11.93 25.29 38.97
C SER A 306 -13.00 24.26 39.33
N LEU A 307 -12.93 23.70 40.54
CA LEU A 307 -13.90 22.73 41.08
C LEU A 307 -14.42 23.19 42.44
N ALA A 308 -15.66 22.85 42.78
CA ALA A 308 -16.17 23.10 44.12
C ALA A 308 -15.56 22.09 45.10
N PRO A 309 -14.95 22.52 46.23
CA PRO A 309 -14.32 21.61 47.18
C PRO A 309 -15.26 20.55 47.75
N ILE A 310 -16.56 20.87 47.87
CA ILE A 310 -17.57 19.94 48.36
C ILE A 310 -17.71 18.70 47.47
N ASP A 311 -17.55 18.83 46.15
CA ASP A 311 -17.69 17.72 45.23
C ASP A 311 -16.58 16.67 45.40
N VAL A 312 -15.37 17.12 45.78
CA VAL A 312 -14.24 16.25 46.14
C VAL A 312 -14.44 15.68 47.54
N LEU A 313 -14.81 16.51 48.52
CA LEU A 313 -15.06 16.07 49.90
C LEU A 313 -16.15 15.00 49.99
N MET A 314 -17.14 15.05 49.11
CA MET A 314 -18.21 14.05 49.02
C MET A 314 -17.81 12.78 48.24
N GLY A 315 -16.51 12.56 47.99
CA GLY A 315 -15.97 11.26 47.57
C GLY A 315 -15.73 11.09 46.07
N ARG A 316 -15.91 12.14 45.24
CA ARG A 316 -15.45 12.06 43.85
C ARG A 316 -13.92 12.14 43.77
N THR A 317 -13.34 11.43 42.82
CA THR A 317 -11.90 11.44 42.55
C THR A 317 -11.63 12.11 41.20
N LEU A 318 -10.70 13.06 41.17
CA LEU A 318 -10.16 13.61 39.92
C LEU A 318 -8.77 13.04 39.66
N LYS A 319 -8.53 12.53 38.46
CA LYS A 319 -7.22 12.09 37.98
C LYS A 319 -6.93 12.72 36.61
N GLY A 320 -5.65 12.77 36.26
CA GLY A 320 -5.20 13.03 34.90
C GLY A 320 -4.46 11.83 34.34
N THR A 321 -4.28 11.79 33.03
CA THR A 321 -3.42 10.81 32.36
C THR A 321 -2.48 11.49 31.37
N TYR A 322 -1.28 10.94 31.23
CA TYR A 322 -0.39 11.27 30.12
C TYR A 322 -0.02 9.98 29.43
N PHE A 323 -0.20 9.91 28.11
CA PHE A 323 0.01 8.72 27.30
C PHE A 323 -0.65 7.44 27.89
N GLY A 324 -1.84 7.57 28.46
CA GLY A 324 -2.61 6.42 28.98
C GLY A 324 -1.98 5.70 30.18
N GLY A 325 -0.97 6.29 30.82
CA GLY A 325 -0.22 5.65 31.91
C GLY A 325 0.74 4.55 31.46
N TRP A 326 0.96 4.37 30.15
CA TRP A 326 1.89 3.37 29.63
C TRP A 326 3.34 3.79 29.85
N LYS A 327 4.18 2.88 30.33
CA LYS A 327 5.64 3.05 30.23
C LYS A 327 6.01 2.90 28.76
N SER A 328 6.34 4.01 28.11
CA SER A 328 6.37 4.14 26.66
C SER A 328 7.14 3.02 25.95
N VAL A 329 8.47 2.98 26.10
CA VAL A 329 9.35 2.02 25.42
C VAL A 329 9.03 0.56 25.77
N SER A 330 8.62 0.26 27.01
CA SER A 330 8.39 -1.13 27.45
C SER A 330 6.98 -1.66 27.23
N ASP A 331 5.96 -0.79 27.14
CA ASP A 331 4.55 -1.20 27.04
C ASP A 331 3.96 -1.03 25.64
N VAL A 332 4.43 -0.06 24.84
CA VAL A 332 3.97 0.09 23.45
C VAL A 332 4.15 -1.17 22.61
N PRO A 333 5.25 -1.94 22.71
CA PRO A 333 5.36 -3.21 21.99
C PRO A 333 4.25 -4.21 22.36
N LYS A 334 3.81 -4.23 23.62
CA LYS A 334 2.70 -5.10 24.06
C LYS A 334 1.36 -4.65 23.47
N LEU A 335 1.16 -3.35 23.27
CA LEU A 335 -0.02 -2.83 22.56
C LEU A 335 0.00 -3.24 21.08
N VAL A 336 1.18 -3.31 20.46
CA VAL A 336 1.33 -3.86 19.12
C VAL A 336 0.94 -5.35 19.12
N ASP A 337 1.41 -6.14 20.09
CA ASP A 337 1.03 -7.55 20.20
C ASP A 337 -0.49 -7.73 20.42
N ASP A 338 -1.11 -6.86 21.22
CA ASP A 338 -2.56 -6.84 21.44
C ASP A 338 -3.32 -6.52 20.14
N TYR A 339 -2.83 -5.58 19.33
CA TYR A 339 -3.38 -5.32 18.00
C TYR A 339 -3.20 -6.52 17.04
N MET A 340 -1.99 -7.07 16.96
CA MET A 340 -1.68 -8.21 16.08
C MET A 340 -2.50 -9.46 16.44
N SER A 341 -2.91 -9.59 17.70
CA SER A 341 -3.81 -10.65 18.18
C SER A 341 -5.31 -10.33 18.07
N GLY A 342 -5.68 -9.19 17.49
CA GLY A 342 -7.07 -8.76 17.28
C GLY A 342 -7.79 -8.26 18.53
N ARG A 343 -7.07 -7.96 19.63
CA ARG A 343 -7.65 -7.43 20.88
C ARG A 343 -7.89 -5.92 20.84
N ILE A 344 -7.15 -5.20 19.99
CA ILE A 344 -7.29 -3.76 19.76
C ILE A 344 -7.80 -3.53 18.34
N LEU A 345 -8.87 -2.75 18.19
CA LEU A 345 -9.45 -2.37 16.89
C LEU A 345 -8.72 -1.15 16.33
N LEU A 346 -7.54 -1.34 15.74
CA LEU A 346 -6.72 -0.22 15.27
C LEU A 346 -7.10 0.27 13.86
N ASP A 347 -7.42 -0.65 12.95
CA ASP A 347 -7.71 -0.34 11.54
C ASP A 347 -8.88 0.64 11.41
N ASP A 348 -9.87 0.51 12.29
CA ASP A 348 -11.08 1.33 12.31
C ASP A 348 -10.86 2.77 12.72
N PHE A 349 -9.70 3.09 13.30
CA PHE A 349 -9.33 4.49 13.55
C PHE A 349 -8.87 5.18 12.27
N VAL A 350 -8.24 4.46 11.33
CA VAL A 350 -7.73 5.03 10.08
C VAL A 350 -8.90 5.26 9.13
N THR A 351 -9.29 6.53 8.99
CA THR A 351 -10.39 6.92 8.10
C THR A 351 -9.91 7.37 6.73
N HIS A 352 -8.68 7.90 6.66
CA HIS A 352 -8.06 8.41 5.45
C HIS A 352 -6.59 7.99 5.43
N THR A 353 -6.12 7.69 4.23
CA THR A 353 -4.72 7.40 3.94
C THR A 353 -4.28 8.38 2.86
N LEU A 354 -3.30 9.21 3.18
CA LEU A 354 -2.83 10.32 2.33
C LEU A 354 -1.32 10.27 2.17
N HIS A 355 -0.76 10.94 1.17
CA HIS A 355 0.69 11.11 1.05
C HIS A 355 1.19 12.35 1.80
N LEU A 356 2.50 12.44 2.06
CA LEU A 356 3.11 13.59 2.75
C LEU A 356 2.84 14.91 1.99
N GLU A 357 2.80 14.89 0.66
CA GLU A 357 2.47 16.02 -0.20
C GLU A 357 1.06 16.58 0.05
N GLU A 358 0.15 15.72 0.53
CA GLU A 358 -1.24 16.03 0.82
C GLU A 358 -1.46 16.45 2.28
N ILE A 359 -0.40 16.68 3.05
CA ILE A 359 -0.51 16.95 4.48
C ILE A 359 -1.42 18.15 4.81
N ASN A 360 -1.37 19.23 4.03
CA ASN A 360 -2.26 20.37 4.27
C ASN A 360 -3.74 19.99 4.08
N HIS A 361 -4.03 19.11 3.14
CA HIS A 361 -5.38 18.59 2.95
C HIS A 361 -5.85 17.79 4.19
N ALA A 362 -4.95 17.03 4.83
CA ALA A 362 -5.25 16.36 6.11
C ALA A 362 -5.62 17.38 7.21
N PHE A 363 -4.88 18.48 7.35
CA PHE A 363 -5.20 19.54 8.32
C PHE A 363 -6.51 20.28 7.97
N GLU A 364 -6.81 20.51 6.69
CA GLU A 364 -8.08 21.09 6.24
C GLU A 364 -9.28 20.19 6.56
N LEU A 365 -9.15 18.89 6.32
CA LEU A 365 -10.19 17.91 6.65
C LEU A 365 -10.44 17.86 8.17
N MET A 366 -9.37 17.94 8.97
CA MET A 366 -9.46 18.03 10.44
C MET A 366 -10.18 19.32 10.87
N ALA A 367 -9.84 20.47 10.29
CA ALA A 367 -10.43 21.77 10.63
C ALA A 367 -11.93 21.85 10.31
N ASN A 368 -12.39 21.17 9.26
CA ASN A 368 -13.78 21.22 8.83
C ASN A 368 -14.76 20.50 9.77
N GLY A 369 -14.31 19.91 10.87
CA GLY A 369 -15.13 19.50 12.03
C GLY A 369 -16.20 18.43 11.78
N LYS A 370 -16.33 17.96 10.53
CA LYS A 370 -17.42 17.08 10.08
C LYS A 370 -17.19 15.60 10.41
N SER A 371 -16.12 15.21 11.13
CA SER A 371 -15.85 13.76 11.26
C SER A 371 -14.81 13.38 12.32
N ASN A 372 -14.89 12.13 12.77
CA ASN A 372 -13.92 11.43 13.62
C ASN A 372 -12.71 10.96 12.82
N GLN A 373 -12.09 11.83 12.04
CA GLN A 373 -11.05 11.41 11.10
C GLN A 373 -9.68 11.33 11.79
N THR A 374 -9.19 10.10 11.94
CA THR A 374 -7.74 9.86 12.08
C THR A 374 -7.17 9.70 10.67
N PHE A 375 -6.13 10.47 10.36
CA PHE A 375 -5.40 10.41 9.11
C PHE A 375 -4.10 9.66 9.33
N CYS A 376 -3.78 8.74 8.43
CA CYS A 376 -2.46 8.15 8.34
C CYS A 376 -1.78 8.68 7.07
N LEU A 377 -0.66 9.37 7.23
CA LEU A 377 0.22 9.71 6.13
C LEU A 377 1.08 8.49 5.82
N LEU A 378 1.02 8.00 4.59
CA LEU A 378 1.99 7.04 4.08
C LEU A 378 3.21 7.80 3.55
N LEU A 379 4.35 7.52 4.16
CA LEU A 379 5.66 7.94 3.71
C LEU A 379 6.40 6.78 2.99
N GLU A 380 5.81 5.57 2.93
CA GLU A 380 6.40 4.40 2.25
C GLU A 380 6.34 4.47 0.73
N VAL A 381 7.08 5.42 0.18
CA VAL A 381 7.64 5.31 -1.15
C VAL A 381 8.83 4.35 -1.09
N ILE A 382 8.84 3.32 -1.93
CA ILE A 382 10.00 2.45 -2.12
C ILE A 382 10.88 3.08 -3.18
N SER A 383 12.07 3.55 -2.79
CA SER A 383 13.12 3.90 -3.75
C SER A 383 13.83 2.63 -4.21
N CYS A 384 13.85 2.36 -5.51
CA CYS A 384 14.45 1.17 -6.10
C CYS A 384 14.97 1.43 -7.53
N LYS A 385 15.60 0.43 -8.15
CA LYS A 385 16.07 0.53 -9.53
C LYS A 385 14.97 0.19 -10.53
N ALA A 386 14.91 0.95 -11.62
CA ALA A 386 14.11 0.62 -12.80
C ALA A 386 14.85 0.92 -14.11
N ALA A 387 14.56 0.14 -15.15
CA ALA A 387 15.00 0.45 -16.50
C ALA A 387 13.95 1.35 -17.18
N VAL A 388 14.27 2.64 -17.29
CA VAL A 388 13.37 3.68 -17.81
C VAL A 388 13.64 3.93 -19.29
N ALA A 389 12.58 3.93 -20.08
CA ALA A 389 12.59 4.43 -21.45
C ALA A 389 12.25 5.93 -21.44
N TRP A 390 13.21 6.77 -21.83
CA TRP A 390 13.02 8.22 -21.88
C TRP A 390 12.50 8.71 -23.23
N GLU A 391 12.88 8.03 -24.32
CA GLU A 391 12.56 8.44 -25.67
C GLU A 391 12.35 7.23 -26.60
N PRO A 392 11.54 7.38 -27.67
CA PRO A 392 11.40 6.42 -28.75
C PRO A 392 12.75 5.90 -29.29
N GLY A 393 12.91 4.57 -29.33
CA GLY A 393 14.04 3.90 -29.97
C GLY A 393 15.41 4.11 -29.31
N LYS A 394 15.47 4.77 -28.15
CA LYS A 394 16.71 4.93 -27.38
C LYS A 394 16.93 3.75 -26.43
N PRO A 395 18.19 3.44 -26.07
CA PRO A 395 18.48 2.48 -25.00
C PRO A 395 17.82 2.88 -23.67
N LEU A 396 17.42 1.88 -22.88
CA LEU A 396 16.91 2.09 -21.52
C LEU A 396 18.05 2.56 -20.60
N THR A 397 17.75 3.45 -19.65
CA THR A 397 18.69 3.80 -18.58
C THR A 397 18.21 3.21 -17.26
N VAL A 398 19.15 2.75 -16.43
CA VAL A 398 18.83 2.28 -15.07
C VAL A 398 18.82 3.50 -14.16
N GLU A 399 17.66 3.81 -13.60
CA GLU A 399 17.41 4.98 -12.75
C GLU A 399 17.05 4.56 -11.34
N ASP A 400 17.31 5.44 -10.37
CA ASP A 400 16.65 5.40 -9.07
C ASP A 400 15.24 5.97 -9.23
N VAL A 401 14.24 5.15 -8.95
CA VAL A 401 12.83 5.52 -9.03
C VAL A 401 12.16 5.30 -7.69
N ASP A 402 11.09 6.04 -7.49
CA ASP A 402 10.26 6.04 -6.30
C ASP A 402 8.93 5.38 -6.64
N VAL A 403 8.57 4.33 -5.89
CA VAL A 403 7.36 3.54 -6.09
C VAL A 403 6.42 3.76 -4.92
N ALA A 404 5.35 4.52 -5.17
CA ALA A 404 4.31 4.81 -4.19
C ALA A 404 3.63 3.52 -3.68
N PRO A 405 3.04 3.54 -2.47
CA PRO A 405 2.27 2.42 -1.96
C PRO A 405 1.02 2.12 -2.82
N PRO A 406 0.49 0.89 -2.75
CA PRO A 406 -0.71 0.53 -3.48
C PRO A 406 -1.95 1.21 -2.89
N LYS A 407 -2.84 1.73 -3.75
CA LYS A 407 -4.19 2.16 -3.33
C LYS A 407 -5.13 0.97 -3.13
N ASP A 408 -6.35 1.22 -2.68
CA ASP A 408 -7.38 0.25 -2.28
C ASP A 408 -7.46 -1.06 -3.11
N HIS A 409 -7.50 -0.98 -4.45
CA HIS A 409 -7.59 -2.17 -5.33
C HIS A 409 -6.28 -2.48 -6.07
N GLU A 410 -5.15 -2.10 -5.49
CA GLU A 410 -3.82 -2.23 -6.05
C GLU A 410 -2.94 -3.13 -5.17
N VAL A 411 -1.93 -3.72 -5.79
CA VAL A 411 -0.98 -4.64 -5.18
C VAL A 411 0.42 -4.17 -5.55
N ARG A 412 1.29 -3.97 -4.57
CA ARG A 412 2.71 -3.71 -4.80
C ARG A 412 3.46 -5.03 -4.75
N VAL A 413 4.15 -5.36 -5.83
CA VAL A 413 4.87 -6.62 -6.02
C VAL A 413 6.35 -6.34 -6.13
N LYS A 414 7.15 -7.06 -5.34
CA LYS A 414 8.59 -7.15 -5.51
C LYS A 414 8.87 -8.12 -6.65
N ILE A 415 9.41 -7.62 -7.75
CA ILE A 415 9.71 -8.44 -8.93
C ILE A 415 10.94 -9.31 -8.64
N ALA A 416 10.76 -10.62 -8.75
CA ALA A 416 11.85 -11.59 -8.62
C ALA A 416 12.47 -11.92 -9.98
N ALA A 417 11.64 -11.97 -11.02
CA ALA A 417 12.08 -12.21 -12.39
C ALA A 417 11.14 -11.55 -13.39
N SER A 418 11.74 -11.10 -14.50
CA SER A 418 11.03 -10.64 -15.68
C SER A 418 11.70 -11.21 -16.93
N SER A 419 10.90 -11.56 -17.94
CA SER A 419 11.39 -11.87 -19.28
C SER A 419 11.25 -10.67 -20.23
N VAL A 420 11.99 -10.74 -21.35
CA VAL A 420 11.95 -9.74 -22.43
C VAL A 420 11.20 -10.33 -23.60
N CYS A 421 10.17 -9.62 -24.04
CA CYS A 421 9.28 -10.05 -25.12
C CYS A 421 9.47 -9.18 -26.36
N ARG A 422 9.14 -9.74 -27.53
CA ARG A 422 9.16 -8.99 -28.80
C ARG A 422 8.24 -7.76 -28.74
N THR A 423 7.16 -7.83 -27.97
CA THR A 423 6.26 -6.70 -27.74
C THR A 423 6.99 -5.54 -27.07
N ASP A 424 7.90 -5.78 -26.11
CA ASP A 424 8.67 -4.70 -25.48
C ASP A 424 9.53 -3.96 -26.54
N TRP A 425 10.13 -4.71 -27.46
CA TRP A 425 10.89 -4.13 -28.58
C TRP A 425 10.02 -3.31 -29.53
N THR A 426 8.87 -3.84 -29.93
CA THR A 426 7.95 -3.14 -30.83
C THR A 426 7.45 -1.83 -30.22
N TYR A 427 7.16 -1.81 -28.92
CA TYR A 427 6.74 -0.59 -28.23
C TYR A 427 7.87 0.42 -28.03
N LEU A 428 9.11 -0.04 -27.83
CA LEU A 428 10.26 0.86 -27.72
C LEU A 428 10.70 1.42 -29.08
N CYS A 429 10.85 0.57 -30.10
CA CYS A 429 11.56 0.89 -31.33
C CYS A 429 10.66 1.17 -32.55
N ASP A 430 9.46 0.59 -32.61
CA ASP A 430 8.55 0.72 -33.76
C ASP A 430 7.38 1.69 -33.51
N CYS A 431 7.38 2.41 -32.37
CA CYS A 431 6.31 3.35 -31.99
C CYS A 431 6.03 4.48 -33.00
N ASN A 432 6.99 4.83 -33.87
CA ASN A 432 6.81 5.83 -34.93
C ASN A 432 6.16 5.27 -36.22
N LYS A 433 5.83 3.98 -36.28
CA LYS A 433 5.27 3.31 -37.48
C LYS A 433 3.73 3.15 -37.44
N GLY A 434 3.03 4.00 -36.68
CA GLY A 434 1.56 4.00 -36.62
C GLY A 434 0.94 3.12 -35.53
N LEU A 435 1.75 2.58 -34.61
CA LEU A 435 1.30 2.05 -33.32
C LEU A 435 0.91 3.23 -32.41
N LYS A 436 -0.13 3.06 -31.58
CA LYS A 436 -0.68 4.11 -30.69
C LYS A 436 0.41 4.94 -30.00
N SER A 437 0.25 6.26 -29.98
CA SER A 437 1.16 7.23 -29.37
C SER A 437 1.52 6.82 -27.93
N GLN A 438 2.76 6.36 -27.72
CA GLN A 438 3.28 6.12 -26.39
C GLN A 438 3.70 7.46 -25.77
N VAL A 439 3.32 7.67 -24.51
CA VAL A 439 3.76 8.81 -23.69
C VAL A 439 4.98 8.38 -22.89
N PHE A 440 6.11 9.01 -23.18
CA PHE A 440 7.37 8.85 -22.45
C PHE A 440 7.48 9.89 -21.32
N PRO A 441 8.22 9.62 -20.22
CA PRO A 441 8.98 8.40 -19.95
C PRO A 441 8.10 7.26 -19.43
N PHE A 442 8.55 6.01 -19.59
CA PHE A 442 7.84 4.85 -19.05
C PHE A 442 8.76 3.67 -18.73
N VAL A 443 8.31 2.76 -17.87
CA VAL A 443 9.02 1.49 -17.58
C VAL A 443 8.38 0.35 -18.38
N LEU A 444 9.18 -0.40 -19.13
CA LEU A 444 8.77 -1.55 -19.94
C LEU A 444 8.61 -2.84 -19.09
N GLY A 445 8.32 -3.95 -19.77
CA GLY A 445 8.23 -5.28 -19.17
C GLY A 445 6.80 -5.59 -18.74
N HIS A 446 6.35 -6.79 -19.12
CA HIS A 446 4.99 -7.25 -18.84
C HIS A 446 4.88 -8.76 -18.56
N GLU A 447 6.03 -9.42 -18.43
CA GLU A 447 6.16 -10.85 -18.19
C GLU A 447 6.93 -11.03 -16.87
N GLY A 448 6.24 -10.88 -15.75
CA GLY A 448 6.87 -10.84 -14.42
C GLY A 448 6.30 -11.83 -13.44
N ALA A 449 7.15 -12.31 -12.54
CA ALA A 449 6.75 -13.05 -11.35
C ALA A 449 7.50 -12.50 -10.13
N GLY A 450 6.86 -12.55 -8.97
CA GLY A 450 7.37 -11.89 -7.79
C GLY A 450 6.65 -12.28 -6.52
N VAL A 451 6.94 -11.53 -5.46
CA VAL A 451 6.33 -11.70 -4.15
C VAL A 451 5.52 -10.45 -3.83
N VAL A 452 4.30 -10.62 -3.36
CA VAL A 452 3.47 -9.50 -2.87
C VAL A 452 4.17 -8.85 -1.69
N GLU A 453 4.46 -7.56 -1.80
CA GLU A 453 5.08 -6.78 -0.73
C GLU A 453 4.01 -6.10 0.12
N SER A 454 3.05 -5.42 -0.50
CA SER A 454 1.91 -4.79 0.18
C SER A 454 0.66 -4.80 -0.71
N VAL A 455 -0.50 -4.63 -0.07
CA VAL A 455 -1.81 -4.63 -0.73
C VAL A 455 -2.64 -3.45 -0.25
N GLY A 456 -3.49 -2.91 -1.13
CA GLY A 456 -4.54 -1.99 -0.73
C GLY A 456 -5.67 -2.67 0.04
N SER A 457 -6.45 -1.87 0.77
CA SER A 457 -7.54 -2.34 1.65
C SER A 457 -8.64 -3.16 0.97
N GLY A 458 -8.84 -3.00 -0.33
CA GLY A 458 -9.88 -3.65 -1.13
C GLY A 458 -9.34 -4.83 -1.94
N VAL A 459 -8.13 -5.30 -1.66
CA VAL A 459 -7.54 -6.52 -2.22
C VAL A 459 -7.92 -7.71 -1.35
N THR A 460 -8.44 -8.75 -1.97
CA THR A 460 -8.92 -9.96 -1.28
C THR A 460 -8.38 -11.26 -1.88
N ASN A 461 -7.75 -11.21 -3.06
CA ASN A 461 -7.27 -12.39 -3.79
C ASN A 461 -5.81 -12.77 -3.49
N VAL A 462 -5.04 -11.87 -2.87
CA VAL A 462 -3.64 -12.07 -2.47
C VAL A 462 -3.33 -11.30 -1.19
N GLN A 463 -2.26 -11.69 -0.49
CA GLN A 463 -1.76 -11.01 0.71
C GLN A 463 -0.23 -10.89 0.67
N PRO A 464 0.38 -10.01 1.51
CA PRO A 464 1.84 -9.93 1.63
C PRO A 464 2.50 -11.29 1.84
N GLY A 465 3.62 -11.51 1.15
CA GLY A 465 4.37 -12.78 1.16
C GLY A 465 3.88 -13.83 0.16
N ASP A 466 2.72 -13.65 -0.49
CA ASP A 466 2.27 -14.55 -1.55
C ASP A 466 3.16 -14.46 -2.80
N ASN A 467 3.50 -15.60 -3.38
CA ASN A 467 4.08 -15.65 -4.71
C ASN A 467 3.00 -15.39 -5.76
N VAL A 468 3.30 -14.52 -6.72
CA VAL A 468 2.37 -14.13 -7.77
C VAL A 468 3.03 -14.12 -9.14
N ILE A 469 2.21 -14.36 -10.16
CA ILE A 469 2.51 -14.03 -11.55
C ILE A 469 1.69 -12.82 -11.98
N LEU A 470 2.31 -11.94 -12.77
CA LEU A 470 1.65 -10.77 -13.32
C LEU A 470 1.00 -11.11 -14.67
N LEU A 471 -0.25 -10.66 -14.81
CA LEU A 471 -1.09 -10.92 -15.98
C LEU A 471 -1.26 -9.63 -16.78
N THR A 472 -1.09 -9.70 -18.09
CA THR A 472 -1.31 -8.58 -19.00
C THR A 472 -2.77 -8.36 -19.37
N LEU A 473 -3.59 -9.40 -19.26
CA LEU A 473 -5.03 -9.32 -19.45
C LEU A 473 -5.74 -9.50 -18.10
N PRO A 474 -6.21 -8.39 -17.50
CA PRO A 474 -6.87 -8.46 -16.20
C PRO A 474 -8.26 -9.09 -16.29
N GLN A 475 -8.67 -9.76 -15.22
CA GLN A 475 -9.96 -10.42 -15.11
C GLN A 475 -10.69 -9.93 -13.86
N CYS A 476 -11.93 -9.43 -14.03
CA CYS A 476 -12.76 -9.03 -12.88
C CYS A 476 -13.50 -10.21 -12.23
N SER A 477 -13.50 -11.38 -12.87
CA SER A 477 -14.17 -12.61 -12.42
C SER A 477 -15.69 -12.52 -12.18
N GLU A 478 -16.33 -11.44 -12.59
CA GLU A 478 -17.75 -11.18 -12.34
C GLU A 478 -18.56 -10.84 -13.60
N CYS A 479 -17.92 -10.37 -14.67
CA CYS A 479 -18.63 -9.99 -15.89
C CYS A 479 -18.92 -11.21 -16.76
N ASP A 480 -19.97 -11.13 -17.57
CA ASP A 480 -20.38 -12.23 -18.47
C ASP A 480 -19.24 -12.77 -19.34
N TYR A 481 -18.28 -11.93 -19.73
CA TYR A 481 -17.13 -12.40 -20.49
C TYR A 481 -16.10 -13.15 -19.64
N CYS A 482 -15.82 -12.68 -18.42
CA CYS A 482 -14.94 -13.41 -17.50
C CYS A 482 -15.57 -14.75 -17.05
N LEU A 483 -16.90 -14.82 -17.00
CA LEU A 483 -17.62 -16.05 -16.68
C LEU A 483 -17.81 -16.98 -17.89
N ASN A 484 -17.44 -16.54 -19.10
CA ASN A 484 -17.66 -17.28 -20.33
C ASN A 484 -16.35 -17.93 -20.82
N PRO A 485 -16.26 -19.27 -20.84
CA PRO A 485 -15.02 -19.98 -21.20
C PRO A 485 -14.65 -19.83 -22.69
N LYS A 486 -15.48 -19.16 -23.50
CA LYS A 486 -15.18 -18.87 -24.91
C LYS A 486 -14.26 -17.67 -25.10
N THR A 487 -13.96 -16.91 -24.04
CA THR A 487 -13.16 -15.70 -24.15
C THR A 487 -12.35 -15.44 -22.88
N ASN A 488 -11.14 -14.91 -23.05
CA ASN A 488 -10.29 -14.42 -21.98
C ASN A 488 -10.31 -12.87 -21.89
N TYR A 489 -11.33 -12.24 -22.48
CA TYR A 489 -11.47 -10.79 -22.56
C TYR A 489 -12.34 -10.27 -21.42
N CYS A 490 -11.91 -9.24 -20.67
CA CYS A 490 -12.75 -8.63 -19.65
C CYS A 490 -13.41 -7.35 -20.17
N LEU A 491 -14.75 -7.30 -20.22
CA LEU A 491 -15.48 -6.08 -20.63
C LEU A 491 -15.33 -4.93 -19.63
N LYS A 492 -15.40 -5.21 -18.33
CA LYS A 492 -15.37 -4.17 -17.28
C LYS A 492 -14.03 -3.43 -17.25
N ILE A 493 -12.93 -4.14 -17.48
CA ILE A 493 -11.59 -3.62 -17.24
C ILE A 493 -10.91 -3.17 -18.55
N ARG A 494 -10.93 -3.99 -19.60
CA ARG A 494 -10.14 -3.72 -20.82
C ARG A 494 -10.65 -2.52 -21.63
N GLY A 495 -11.93 -2.15 -21.49
CA GLY A 495 -12.47 -0.91 -22.06
C GLY A 495 -11.99 0.37 -21.38
N LYS A 496 -11.36 0.27 -20.19
CA LYS A 496 -10.98 1.41 -19.34
C LYS A 496 -9.47 1.58 -19.14
N ILE A 497 -8.66 0.53 -19.30
CA ILE A 497 -7.21 0.63 -19.15
C ILE A 497 -6.62 1.38 -20.35
N ARG A 498 -6.17 2.62 -20.10
CA ARG A 498 -5.19 3.28 -20.97
C ARG A 498 -3.90 2.46 -20.86
N GLN A 499 -3.38 1.99 -21.99
CA GLN A 499 -2.26 1.01 -22.07
C GLN A 499 -0.95 1.42 -21.35
N GLN A 500 -0.90 2.59 -20.73
CA GLN A 500 0.26 3.16 -20.06
C GLN A 500 0.03 3.61 -18.58
N MET A 501 -1.17 3.41 -18.03
CA MET A 501 -1.57 3.95 -16.72
C MET A 501 -2.44 2.94 -15.95
N LEU A 502 -2.53 3.10 -14.63
CA LEU A 502 -3.48 2.38 -13.79
C LEU A 502 -4.91 2.88 -14.03
N ALA A 503 -5.88 2.24 -13.36
CA ALA A 503 -7.32 2.50 -13.59
C ALA A 503 -7.74 3.95 -13.32
N ASP A 504 -7.01 4.67 -12.47
CA ASP A 504 -7.22 6.09 -12.16
C ASP A 504 -6.51 7.05 -13.14
N GLY A 505 -5.82 6.51 -14.16
CA GLY A 505 -5.08 7.30 -15.13
C GLY A 505 -3.73 7.81 -14.61
N ALA A 506 -3.21 7.28 -13.50
CA ALA A 506 -1.91 7.63 -12.95
C ALA A 506 -0.96 6.42 -12.91
N SER A 507 0.33 6.72 -12.80
CA SER A 507 1.37 5.76 -12.44
C SER A 507 1.65 5.86 -10.94
N ARG A 508 2.28 4.83 -10.38
CA ARG A 508 2.87 4.87 -9.02
C ARG A 508 4.39 5.02 -9.03
N ILE A 509 4.98 5.20 -10.22
CA ILE A 509 6.42 5.32 -10.40
C ILE A 509 6.76 6.78 -10.71
N THR A 510 7.66 7.35 -9.91
CA THR A 510 8.26 8.68 -10.14
C THR A 510 9.78 8.55 -10.26
N CYS A 511 10.39 9.41 -11.06
CA CYS A 511 11.83 9.49 -11.24
C CYS A 511 12.22 10.97 -11.32
N ARG A 512 13.10 11.44 -10.43
CA ARG A 512 13.54 12.85 -10.38
C ARG A 512 12.38 13.85 -10.29
N GLY A 513 11.34 13.50 -9.53
CA GLY A 513 10.13 14.31 -9.37
C GLY A 513 9.18 14.31 -10.57
N GLN A 514 9.50 13.56 -11.65
CA GLN A 514 8.64 13.40 -12.82
C GLN A 514 7.93 12.04 -12.76
N GLN A 515 6.64 12.01 -13.14
CA GLN A 515 5.90 10.75 -13.29
C GLN A 515 6.46 9.92 -14.45
N VAL A 516 6.69 8.63 -14.20
CA VAL A 516 7.11 7.64 -15.19
C VAL A 516 5.96 6.67 -15.44
N ASN A 517 5.48 6.58 -16.68
CA ASN A 517 4.30 5.76 -17.01
C ASN A 517 4.57 4.25 -16.90
N GLN A 518 3.51 3.46 -16.81
CA GLN A 518 3.60 2.01 -16.67
C GLN A 518 3.16 1.26 -17.92
N PHE A 519 3.99 0.38 -18.46
CA PHE A 519 3.65 -0.47 -19.60
C PHE A 519 2.58 -1.50 -19.25
N VAL A 520 1.46 -1.46 -19.96
CA VAL A 520 0.27 -2.34 -19.83
C VAL A 520 -0.23 -2.55 -18.39
N GLY A 521 0.03 -1.56 -17.52
CA GLY A 521 -0.37 -1.58 -16.11
C GLY A 521 0.45 -2.54 -15.23
N VAL A 522 1.65 -2.95 -15.65
CA VAL A 522 2.51 -3.89 -14.92
C VAL A 522 3.97 -3.44 -14.77
N SER A 523 4.66 -3.02 -15.83
CA SER A 523 6.06 -2.51 -15.77
C SER A 523 7.06 -3.35 -14.98
N THR A 524 7.36 -4.55 -15.47
CA THR A 524 8.17 -5.53 -14.75
C THR A 524 9.67 -5.29 -14.85
N PHE A 525 10.13 -4.28 -15.59
CA PHE A 525 11.53 -3.82 -15.55
C PHE A 525 11.78 -2.80 -14.42
N CYS A 526 11.11 -2.99 -13.29
CA CYS A 526 11.29 -2.27 -12.03
C CYS A 526 11.39 -3.29 -10.90
N GLU A 527 12.25 -3.06 -9.90
CA GLU A 527 12.35 -3.98 -8.74
C GLU A 527 11.03 -4.07 -7.95
N TYR A 528 10.27 -2.97 -7.90
CA TYR A 528 8.94 -2.93 -7.31
C TYR A 528 7.96 -2.30 -8.29
N THR A 529 6.76 -2.86 -8.41
CA THR A 529 5.72 -2.26 -9.24
C THR A 529 4.37 -2.39 -8.58
N VAL A 530 3.51 -1.39 -8.81
CA VAL A 530 2.12 -1.41 -8.35
C VAL A 530 1.22 -1.78 -9.51
N VAL A 531 0.39 -2.80 -9.32
CA VAL A 531 -0.53 -3.30 -10.33
C VAL A 531 -1.93 -3.37 -9.77
N SER A 532 -2.95 -3.45 -10.63
CA SER A 532 -4.30 -3.74 -10.14
C SER A 532 -4.37 -5.16 -9.57
N LYS A 533 -5.22 -5.38 -8.55
CA LYS A 533 -5.52 -6.71 -8.03
C LYS A 533 -6.01 -7.70 -9.10
N TYR A 534 -6.52 -7.20 -10.23
CA TYR A 534 -6.96 -8.02 -11.36
C TYR A 534 -5.83 -8.47 -12.29
N ASN A 535 -4.63 -7.92 -12.13
CA ASN A 535 -3.42 -8.25 -12.88
C ASN A 535 -2.49 -9.19 -12.11
N VAL A 536 -2.93 -9.75 -10.97
CA VAL A 536 -2.14 -10.70 -10.19
C VAL A 536 -2.87 -12.03 -10.07
N ALA A 537 -2.14 -13.13 -10.25
CA ALA A 537 -2.60 -14.47 -9.91
C ALA A 537 -1.65 -15.08 -8.89
N LYS A 538 -2.21 -15.58 -7.79
CA LYS A 538 -1.48 -16.34 -6.77
C LYS A 538 -0.98 -17.64 -7.40
N ILE A 539 0.28 -17.97 -7.14
CA ILE A 539 0.91 -19.22 -7.56
C ILE A 539 1.48 -19.96 -6.35
N ASP A 540 1.85 -21.21 -6.57
CA ASP A 540 2.46 -22.04 -5.53
C ASP A 540 3.73 -21.37 -4.97
N ARG A 541 3.95 -21.52 -3.66
CA ARG A 541 5.11 -20.97 -2.97
C ARG A 541 6.43 -21.56 -3.47
N ASP A 542 6.41 -22.81 -3.93
CA ASP A 542 7.58 -23.51 -4.44
C ASP A 542 7.79 -23.31 -5.96
N ALA A 543 6.93 -22.52 -6.61
CA ALA A 543 7.04 -22.24 -8.03
C ALA A 543 8.35 -21.47 -8.34
N PRO A 544 9.15 -21.92 -9.32
CA PRO A 544 10.37 -21.24 -9.71
C PRO A 544 10.04 -19.93 -10.44
N LEU A 545 10.13 -18.80 -9.72
CA LEU A 545 9.70 -17.48 -10.21
C LEU A 545 10.42 -17.06 -11.51
N ASP A 546 11.67 -17.45 -11.67
CA ASP A 546 12.49 -17.22 -12.87
C ASP A 546 11.98 -17.94 -14.12
N LYS A 547 11.21 -19.01 -13.95
CA LYS A 547 10.64 -19.80 -15.05
C LYS A 547 9.18 -19.48 -15.28
N VAL A 548 8.41 -19.26 -14.21
CA VAL A 548 6.97 -19.03 -14.33
C VAL A 548 6.63 -17.66 -14.88
N CYS A 549 7.52 -16.66 -14.81
CA CYS A 549 7.28 -15.33 -15.40
C CYS A 549 6.94 -15.41 -16.91
N LEU A 550 7.48 -16.40 -17.63
CA LEU A 550 7.22 -16.67 -19.05
C LEU A 550 5.76 -17.08 -19.34
N LEU A 551 5.05 -17.59 -18.33
CA LEU A 551 3.64 -17.97 -18.44
C LEU A 551 2.73 -16.74 -18.54
N GLY A 552 3.18 -15.56 -18.13
CA GLY A 552 2.40 -14.32 -18.12
C GLY A 552 2.09 -13.77 -19.52
N CYS A 553 2.79 -14.26 -20.55
CA CYS A 553 2.53 -13.89 -21.94
C CYS A 553 2.86 -15.00 -22.96
N GLY A 554 4.11 -15.08 -23.41
CA GLY A 554 4.48 -15.84 -24.60
C GLY A 554 4.12 -17.33 -24.54
N VAL A 555 4.34 -17.98 -23.40
CA VAL A 555 4.06 -19.42 -23.24
C VAL A 555 2.56 -19.70 -23.20
N ALA A 556 1.80 -18.94 -22.39
CA ALA A 556 0.34 -19.07 -22.36
C ALA A 556 -0.27 -18.82 -23.75
N THR A 557 0.27 -17.83 -24.48
CA THR A 557 -0.16 -17.51 -25.85
C THR A 557 -0.04 -18.70 -26.79
N GLY A 558 1.15 -19.28 -26.91
CA GLY A 558 1.37 -20.39 -27.84
C GLY A 558 0.71 -21.69 -27.40
N TYR A 559 0.91 -22.09 -26.14
CA TYR A 559 0.38 -23.36 -25.62
C TYR A 559 -1.15 -23.39 -25.66
N GLY A 560 -1.79 -22.32 -25.18
CA GLY A 560 -3.25 -22.21 -25.19
C GLY A 560 -3.82 -22.09 -26.62
N ALA A 561 -3.09 -21.51 -27.57
CA ALA A 561 -3.55 -21.48 -28.96
C ALA A 561 -3.74 -22.90 -29.53
N ALA A 562 -2.84 -23.83 -29.21
CA ALA A 562 -2.98 -25.22 -29.63
C ALA A 562 -4.09 -25.95 -28.83
N VAL A 563 -4.07 -25.84 -27.50
CA VAL A 563 -4.94 -26.66 -26.64
C VAL A 563 -6.37 -26.10 -26.52
N ASN A 564 -6.53 -24.80 -26.38
CA ASN A 564 -7.82 -24.17 -26.08
C ASN A 564 -8.51 -23.63 -27.34
N ILE A 565 -7.75 -22.98 -28.23
CA ILE A 565 -8.31 -22.29 -29.42
C ILE A 565 -8.46 -23.24 -30.60
N ALA A 566 -7.35 -23.84 -31.05
CA ALA A 566 -7.37 -24.84 -32.10
C ALA A 566 -8.06 -26.12 -31.63
N LYS A 567 -7.84 -26.49 -30.35
CA LYS A 567 -8.24 -27.80 -29.80
C LYS A 567 -7.69 -28.93 -30.66
N VAL A 568 -6.36 -28.90 -30.83
CA VAL A 568 -5.64 -29.89 -31.64
C VAL A 568 -6.06 -31.30 -31.22
N GLU A 569 -6.43 -32.11 -32.19
CA GLU A 569 -6.87 -33.48 -31.96
C GLU A 569 -5.70 -34.45 -32.00
N ARG A 570 -5.81 -35.55 -31.24
CA ARG A 570 -4.80 -36.60 -31.24
C ARG A 570 -4.67 -37.19 -32.64
N GLY A 571 -3.43 -37.30 -33.13
CA GLY A 571 -3.14 -37.84 -34.46
C GLY A 571 -3.03 -36.77 -35.56
N SER A 572 -3.35 -35.51 -35.27
CA SER A 572 -3.34 -34.43 -36.26
C SER A 572 -1.95 -34.08 -36.77
N VAL A 573 -1.90 -33.49 -37.96
CA VAL A 573 -0.71 -32.86 -38.55
C VAL A 573 -0.80 -31.34 -38.33
N CYS A 574 0.23 -30.78 -37.70
CA CYS A 574 0.28 -29.34 -37.39
C CYS A 574 1.45 -28.65 -38.10
N ALA A 575 1.24 -27.44 -38.62
CA ALA A 575 2.32 -26.55 -39.07
C ALA A 575 2.45 -25.32 -38.17
N VAL A 576 3.67 -24.99 -37.76
CA VAL A 576 3.96 -23.81 -36.91
C VAL A 576 4.89 -22.86 -37.66
N PHE A 577 4.37 -21.71 -38.06
CA PHE A 577 5.09 -20.66 -38.78
C PHE A 577 5.71 -19.68 -37.78
N GLY A 578 7.05 -19.67 -37.73
CA GLY A 578 7.85 -18.88 -36.80
C GLY A 578 8.16 -19.63 -35.51
N LEU A 579 9.37 -20.16 -35.39
CA LEU A 579 9.86 -20.91 -34.21
C LEU A 579 10.52 -19.98 -33.17
N GLY A 580 9.86 -18.85 -32.89
CA GLY A 580 10.19 -17.99 -31.74
C GLY A 580 9.61 -18.53 -30.43
N ALA A 581 9.68 -17.76 -29.34
CA ALA A 581 9.17 -18.18 -28.03
C ALA A 581 7.70 -18.65 -28.07
N VAL A 582 6.82 -17.88 -28.73
CA VAL A 582 5.40 -18.24 -28.91
C VAL A 582 5.25 -19.51 -29.76
N GLY A 583 5.96 -19.60 -30.88
CA GLY A 583 5.88 -20.78 -31.75
C GLY A 583 6.39 -22.06 -31.09
N LEU A 584 7.45 -21.99 -30.31
CA LEU A 584 7.92 -23.14 -29.51
C LEU A 584 6.88 -23.56 -28.46
N ALA A 585 6.16 -22.61 -27.85
CA ALA A 585 5.05 -22.92 -26.97
C ALA A 585 3.85 -23.56 -27.70
N VAL A 586 3.58 -23.15 -28.96
CA VAL A 586 2.60 -23.84 -29.82
C VAL A 586 3.02 -25.29 -30.07
N VAL A 587 4.29 -25.54 -30.40
CA VAL A 587 4.83 -26.89 -30.60
C VAL A 587 4.60 -27.74 -29.34
N MET A 588 4.88 -27.20 -28.16
CA MET A 588 4.60 -27.89 -26.88
C MET A 588 3.12 -28.22 -26.73
N GLY A 589 2.22 -27.28 -27.02
CA GLY A 589 0.79 -27.49 -26.94
C GLY A 589 0.29 -28.54 -27.93
N CYS A 590 0.77 -28.53 -29.18
CA CYS A 590 0.44 -29.54 -30.19
C CYS A 590 0.91 -30.94 -29.77
N LYS A 591 2.14 -31.03 -29.22
CA LYS A 591 2.70 -32.28 -28.70
C LYS A 591 1.89 -32.79 -27.51
N ALA A 592 1.52 -31.92 -26.58
CA ALA A 592 0.71 -32.26 -25.41
C ALA A 592 -0.69 -32.75 -25.82
N ALA A 593 -1.28 -32.15 -26.86
CA ALA A 593 -2.55 -32.58 -27.45
C ALA A 593 -2.45 -33.91 -28.24
N GLY A 594 -1.24 -34.41 -28.49
CA GLY A 594 -1.01 -35.68 -29.16
C GLY A 594 -1.00 -35.61 -30.68
N ALA A 595 -0.60 -34.48 -31.28
CA ALA A 595 -0.33 -34.37 -32.71
C ALA A 595 0.67 -35.45 -33.17
N SER A 596 0.41 -36.09 -34.30
CA SER A 596 1.28 -37.15 -34.84
C SER A 596 2.50 -36.59 -35.57
N ARG A 597 2.35 -35.41 -36.19
CA ARG A 597 3.37 -34.71 -36.95
C ARG A 597 3.29 -33.22 -36.64
N ILE A 598 4.44 -32.59 -36.37
CA ILE A 598 4.55 -31.16 -36.12
C ILE A 598 5.65 -30.61 -37.03
N ILE A 599 5.23 -29.85 -38.04
CA ILE A 599 6.10 -29.26 -39.04
C ILE A 599 6.45 -27.84 -38.61
N GLY A 600 7.72 -27.59 -38.30
CA GLY A 600 8.23 -26.27 -37.97
C GLY A 600 8.64 -25.51 -39.23
N VAL A 601 8.18 -24.28 -39.38
CA VAL A 601 8.49 -23.43 -40.54
C VAL A 601 9.19 -22.16 -40.05
N ASP A 602 10.48 -22.00 -40.35
CA ASP A 602 11.25 -20.79 -40.01
C ASP A 602 12.36 -20.58 -41.03
N ILE A 603 12.76 -19.33 -41.26
CA ILE A 603 13.86 -18.99 -42.16
C ILE A 603 15.24 -19.27 -41.54
N ASN A 604 15.30 -19.44 -40.21
CA ASN A 604 16.52 -19.73 -39.49
C ASN A 604 16.60 -21.23 -39.13
N ALA A 605 17.55 -21.92 -39.75
CA ALA A 605 17.79 -23.35 -39.53
C ALA A 605 18.13 -23.71 -38.08
N GLU A 606 18.81 -22.84 -37.32
CA GLU A 606 19.15 -23.08 -35.91
C GLU A 606 17.88 -23.19 -35.05
N LYS A 607 16.85 -22.40 -35.37
CA LYS A 607 15.55 -22.52 -34.70
C LYS A 607 14.85 -23.84 -35.02
N GLY A 608 15.11 -24.44 -36.18
CA GLY A 608 14.68 -25.80 -36.51
C GLY A 608 15.27 -26.83 -35.55
N GLU A 609 16.58 -26.76 -35.28
CA GLU A 609 17.25 -27.63 -34.31
C GLU A 609 16.77 -27.43 -32.87
N ILE A 610 16.48 -26.18 -32.48
CA ILE A 610 15.83 -25.88 -31.20
C ILE A 610 14.42 -26.50 -31.18
N GLY A 611 13.63 -26.30 -32.24
CA GLY A 611 12.27 -26.81 -32.37
C GLY A 611 12.16 -28.33 -32.18
N LYS A 612 13.14 -29.10 -32.66
CA LYS A 612 13.19 -30.56 -32.45
C LYS A 612 13.18 -30.93 -30.97
N LYS A 613 13.85 -30.15 -30.10
CA LYS A 613 13.85 -30.37 -28.64
C LYS A 613 12.45 -30.18 -28.03
N PHE A 614 11.62 -29.33 -28.64
CA PHE A 614 10.26 -29.05 -28.16
C PHE A 614 9.19 -29.98 -28.76
N GLY A 615 9.47 -30.62 -29.90
CA GLY A 615 8.55 -31.59 -30.52
C GLY A 615 8.37 -31.46 -32.03
N VAL A 616 9.09 -30.57 -32.71
CA VAL A 616 9.07 -30.50 -34.18
C VAL A 616 9.60 -31.82 -34.74
N SER A 617 8.79 -32.49 -35.57
CA SER A 617 9.16 -33.73 -36.25
C SER A 617 9.86 -33.47 -37.58
N GLU A 618 9.45 -32.41 -38.29
CA GLU A 618 9.95 -32.05 -39.62
C GLU A 618 10.15 -30.53 -39.68
N PHE A 619 11.19 -30.06 -40.37
CA PHE A 619 11.50 -28.64 -40.48
C PHE A 619 11.53 -28.21 -41.95
N VAL A 620 10.90 -27.08 -42.25
CA VAL A 620 10.87 -26.48 -43.58
C VAL A 620 11.41 -25.06 -43.48
N ASN A 621 12.52 -24.81 -44.16
CA ASN A 621 12.99 -23.46 -44.41
C ASN A 621 12.40 -22.97 -45.74
N PRO A 622 11.56 -21.92 -45.74
CA PRO A 622 10.97 -21.39 -46.96
C PRO A 622 12.00 -20.93 -48.00
N ASN A 623 13.18 -20.47 -47.57
CA ASN A 623 14.22 -19.97 -48.47
C ASN A 623 14.92 -21.09 -49.26
N ASP A 624 14.79 -22.34 -48.80
CA ASP A 624 15.40 -23.51 -49.44
C ASP A 624 14.44 -24.15 -50.46
N GLN A 625 13.26 -23.58 -50.67
CA GLN A 625 12.21 -24.14 -51.53
C GLN A 625 12.10 -23.38 -52.85
N ASN A 626 11.76 -24.10 -53.92
CA ASN A 626 11.55 -23.54 -55.26
C ASN A 626 10.09 -23.11 -55.53
N LYS A 627 9.22 -23.19 -54.53
CA LYS A 627 7.79 -22.88 -54.60
C LYS A 627 7.27 -22.31 -53.28
N PRO A 628 6.09 -21.67 -53.27
CA PRO A 628 5.50 -21.12 -52.05
C PRO A 628 5.37 -22.17 -50.94
N VAL A 629 5.70 -21.79 -49.71
CA VAL A 629 5.77 -22.73 -48.58
C VAL A 629 4.45 -23.46 -48.31
N GLN A 630 3.31 -22.84 -48.59
CA GLN A 630 2.01 -23.48 -48.46
C GLN A 630 1.82 -24.65 -49.45
N GLU A 631 2.36 -24.55 -50.66
CA GLU A 631 2.32 -25.64 -51.65
C GLU A 631 3.24 -26.80 -51.23
N VAL A 632 4.43 -26.46 -50.70
CA VAL A 632 5.36 -27.45 -50.12
C VAL A 632 4.66 -28.25 -49.02
N LEU A 633 3.98 -27.57 -48.10
CA LEU A 633 3.27 -28.23 -47.01
C LEU A 633 2.10 -29.09 -47.50
N VAL A 634 1.34 -28.62 -48.48
CA VAL A 634 0.23 -29.40 -49.08
C VAL A 634 0.75 -30.69 -49.71
N GLU A 635 1.86 -30.63 -50.46
CA GLU A 635 2.47 -31.82 -51.05
C GLU A 635 3.08 -32.76 -50.00
N MET A 636 3.80 -32.23 -49.01
CA MET A 636 4.43 -33.01 -47.93
C MET A 636 3.41 -33.77 -47.06
N THR A 637 2.15 -33.33 -47.05
CA THR A 637 1.09 -33.88 -46.21
C THR A 637 -0.01 -34.58 -47.01
N GLY A 638 0.04 -34.52 -48.35
CA GLY A 638 -0.96 -35.14 -49.23
C GLY A 638 -2.32 -34.42 -49.21
N GLY A 639 -2.36 -33.12 -48.92
CA GLY A 639 -3.60 -32.32 -48.94
C GLY A 639 -3.62 -31.08 -48.04
N GLY A 640 -2.59 -30.87 -47.22
CA GLY A 640 -2.50 -29.77 -46.26
C GLY A 640 -2.48 -30.27 -44.81
N VAL A 641 -2.20 -29.35 -43.88
CA VAL A 641 -2.20 -29.63 -42.44
C VAL A 641 -3.60 -29.52 -41.84
N ASP A 642 -3.86 -30.26 -40.76
CA ASP A 642 -5.12 -30.14 -40.01
C ASP A 642 -5.16 -28.81 -39.24
N TYR A 643 -4.01 -28.40 -38.70
CA TYR A 643 -3.88 -27.14 -37.97
C TYR A 643 -2.64 -26.38 -38.41
N SER A 644 -2.78 -25.07 -38.66
CA SER A 644 -1.64 -24.17 -38.86
C SER A 644 -1.65 -23.04 -37.84
N PHE A 645 -0.46 -22.59 -37.45
CA PHE A 645 -0.28 -21.53 -36.46
C PHE A 645 0.68 -20.47 -36.97
N GLU A 646 0.24 -19.22 -37.08
CA GLU A 646 1.08 -18.10 -37.49
C GLU A 646 1.56 -17.30 -36.28
N CYS A 647 2.88 -17.29 -36.05
CA CYS A 647 3.50 -16.73 -34.85
C CYS A 647 4.49 -15.57 -35.14
N VAL A 648 4.55 -15.06 -36.38
CA VAL A 648 5.51 -14.03 -36.80
C VAL A 648 4.87 -12.65 -36.83
N GLY A 649 3.61 -12.54 -37.24
CA GLY A 649 2.95 -11.25 -37.46
C GLY A 649 3.29 -10.67 -38.83
N ASN A 650 3.24 -11.50 -39.87
CA ASN A 650 3.42 -11.06 -41.26
C ASN A 650 2.23 -11.49 -42.11
N VAL A 651 1.54 -10.54 -42.74
CA VAL A 651 0.29 -10.81 -43.50
C VAL A 651 0.48 -11.83 -44.62
N THR A 652 1.62 -11.82 -45.29
CA THR A 652 1.92 -12.82 -46.34
C THR A 652 2.04 -14.21 -45.75
N LEU A 653 2.68 -14.35 -44.58
CA LEU A 653 2.76 -15.62 -43.85
C LEU A 653 1.42 -16.03 -43.24
N MET A 654 0.59 -15.09 -42.79
CA MET A 654 -0.79 -15.38 -42.33
C MET A 654 -1.60 -16.03 -43.44
N ARG A 655 -1.52 -15.49 -44.66
CA ARG A 655 -2.17 -16.09 -45.83
C ARG A 655 -1.58 -17.46 -46.15
N ALA A 656 -0.26 -17.61 -46.19
CA ALA A 656 0.37 -18.90 -46.46
C ALA A 656 0.00 -19.96 -45.41
N ALA A 657 -0.05 -19.59 -44.13
CA ALA A 657 -0.50 -20.49 -43.06
C ALA A 657 -1.96 -20.93 -43.28
N PHE A 658 -2.85 -20.01 -43.63
CA PHE A 658 -4.25 -20.33 -43.93
C PHE A 658 -4.40 -21.23 -45.16
N GLU A 659 -3.67 -20.94 -46.24
CA GLU A 659 -3.69 -21.72 -47.48
C GLU A 659 -3.02 -23.09 -47.36
N SER A 660 -2.15 -23.29 -46.36
CA SER A 660 -1.51 -24.59 -46.08
C SER A 660 -2.44 -25.61 -45.41
N CYS A 661 -3.60 -25.16 -44.92
CA CYS A 661 -4.57 -26.02 -44.24
C CYS A 661 -5.36 -26.89 -45.22
N GLN A 662 -5.80 -28.06 -44.75
CA GLN A 662 -6.79 -28.91 -45.44
C GLN A 662 -8.02 -28.10 -45.84
N ALA A 663 -8.45 -28.21 -47.10
CA ALA A 663 -9.54 -27.39 -47.65
C ALA A 663 -10.91 -27.63 -46.98
N ALA A 664 -11.14 -28.84 -46.43
CA ALA A 664 -12.45 -29.27 -45.94
C ALA A 664 -12.67 -29.09 -44.42
N TRP A 665 -11.60 -29.07 -43.60
CA TRP A 665 -11.72 -28.96 -42.14
C TRP A 665 -10.56 -28.23 -41.46
N GLY A 666 -9.52 -27.84 -42.21
CA GLY A 666 -8.29 -27.33 -41.62
C GLY A 666 -8.49 -26.00 -40.88
N THR A 667 -7.84 -25.85 -39.73
CA THR A 667 -7.95 -24.67 -38.87
C THR A 667 -6.62 -23.90 -38.82
N CYS A 668 -6.63 -22.64 -39.24
CA CYS A 668 -5.52 -21.71 -39.06
C CYS A 668 -5.75 -20.83 -37.82
N VAL A 669 -4.75 -20.73 -36.94
CA VAL A 669 -4.75 -19.83 -35.80
C VAL A 669 -3.70 -18.75 -36.00
N ILE A 670 -4.11 -17.48 -35.97
CA ILE A 670 -3.22 -16.33 -36.05
C ILE A 670 -2.90 -15.82 -34.64
N LEU A 671 -1.61 -15.77 -34.31
CA LEU A 671 -1.08 -15.27 -33.04
C LEU A 671 -0.21 -14.02 -33.24
N GLY A 672 0.43 -13.90 -34.40
CA GLY A 672 1.23 -12.74 -34.76
C GLY A 672 0.42 -11.45 -34.78
N TRP A 673 0.94 -10.40 -34.14
CA TRP A 673 0.27 -9.10 -34.07
C TRP A 673 0.70 -8.18 -35.20
N THR A 674 -0.26 -7.62 -35.94
CA THR A 674 -0.05 -6.58 -36.96
C THR A 674 -1.14 -5.52 -36.85
N GLU A 675 -0.78 -4.24 -36.78
CA GLU A 675 -1.75 -3.13 -36.80
C GLU A 675 -1.89 -2.54 -38.21
N ASN A 676 -3.11 -2.13 -38.59
CA ASN A 676 -3.42 -1.39 -39.81
C ASN A 676 -3.11 -2.10 -41.14
N THR A 677 -3.14 -3.44 -41.16
CA THR A 677 -2.95 -4.24 -42.38
C THR A 677 -4.14 -5.15 -42.68
N LEU A 678 -4.54 -5.24 -43.96
CA LEU A 678 -5.66 -6.08 -44.40
C LEU A 678 -5.17 -7.48 -44.79
N LEU A 679 -5.78 -8.51 -44.19
CA LEU A 679 -5.61 -9.91 -44.61
C LEU A 679 -6.67 -10.25 -45.68
N SER A 680 -6.22 -10.71 -46.84
CA SER A 680 -7.09 -11.14 -47.95
C SER A 680 -6.86 -12.60 -48.32
N PHE A 681 -7.95 -13.32 -48.57
CA PHE A 681 -7.99 -14.72 -49.01
C PHE A 681 -9.26 -14.96 -49.84
N SER A 682 -9.34 -16.10 -50.54
CA SER A 682 -10.53 -16.42 -51.35
C SER A 682 -11.70 -16.77 -50.43
N PRO A 683 -12.88 -16.14 -50.55
CA PRO A 683 -14.05 -16.55 -49.79
C PRO A 683 -14.42 -18.03 -50.00
N GLY A 684 -14.06 -18.60 -51.15
CA GLY A 684 -14.22 -20.02 -51.45
C GLY A 684 -13.50 -20.93 -50.44
N ASP A 685 -12.37 -20.48 -49.88
CA ASP A 685 -11.63 -21.25 -48.86
C ASP A 685 -12.45 -21.48 -47.60
N LEU A 686 -13.25 -20.48 -47.17
CA LEU A 686 -14.16 -20.62 -46.05
C LEU A 686 -15.37 -21.47 -46.41
N VAL A 687 -15.92 -21.29 -47.61
CA VAL A 687 -17.07 -22.07 -48.10
C VAL A 687 -16.73 -23.55 -48.19
N LEU A 688 -15.48 -23.89 -48.54
CA LEU A 688 -15.00 -25.27 -48.64
C LEU A 688 -14.78 -25.93 -47.27
N GLY A 689 -14.69 -25.15 -46.18
CA GLY A 689 -14.63 -25.67 -44.82
C GLY A 689 -13.38 -25.28 -44.00
N ARG A 690 -12.46 -24.47 -44.54
CA ARG A 690 -11.35 -23.92 -43.75
C ARG A 690 -11.87 -22.99 -42.66
N THR A 691 -11.22 -23.05 -41.50
CA THR A 691 -11.53 -22.19 -40.36
C THR A 691 -10.35 -21.26 -40.07
N LEU A 692 -10.62 -19.98 -39.84
CA LEU A 692 -9.64 -19.00 -39.38
C LEU A 692 -10.00 -18.54 -37.96
N LYS A 693 -9.06 -18.63 -37.02
CA LYS A 693 -9.20 -18.18 -35.64
C LYS A 693 -8.08 -17.20 -35.27
N GLY A 694 -8.38 -16.30 -34.34
CA GLY A 694 -7.36 -15.47 -33.68
C GLY A 694 -7.10 -15.98 -32.25
N SER A 695 -5.90 -15.76 -31.74
CA SER A 695 -5.57 -16.03 -30.34
C SER A 695 -4.76 -14.91 -29.72
N ILE A 696 -5.13 -14.54 -28.48
CA ILE A 696 -4.35 -13.67 -27.60
C ILE A 696 -4.27 -14.34 -26.24
N LEU A 697 -3.07 -14.46 -25.65
CA LEU A 697 -2.83 -15.26 -24.44
C LEU A 697 -3.45 -16.67 -24.48
N GLY A 698 -3.57 -17.27 -25.67
CA GLY A 698 -3.97 -18.67 -25.81
C GLY A 698 -5.41 -18.96 -25.42
N GLY A 699 -6.23 -17.92 -25.19
CA GLY A 699 -7.61 -18.06 -24.72
C GLY A 699 -7.75 -18.68 -23.32
N CYS A 700 -6.86 -18.35 -22.38
CA CYS A 700 -6.89 -18.91 -21.02
C CYS A 700 -8.26 -18.76 -20.32
N VAL A 701 -8.78 -19.92 -19.89
CA VAL A 701 -9.72 -20.17 -18.78
C VAL A 701 -8.90 -20.35 -17.51
#